data_AF-A0A9X3EKI0-F1
#
_entry.id   AF-A0A9X3EKI0-F1
#
_cell.length_a   1.000
_cell.length_b   1.000
_cell.length_c   1.000
_cell.angle_alpha   90.00
_cell.angle_beta   90.00
_cell.angle_gamma   90.00
#
_symmetry.space_group_name_H-M   'P 1'
#
loop_
_entity.id
_entity.type
_entity.pdbx_description
1 polymer ?
#
loop_
_entity_poly.entity_id
_entity_poly.type
_entity_poly.pdbx_seq_one_letter_code
_entity_poly.pdbx_strand_id
1 'polypeptide(L)'
;MKKTPPKSTIPPFEELTEKQLRSLGQKLDKLGDPNGYKHNNLLWKSTDRAAPLLWHLVRHGLVLQTVSSAGMFRILGEHTHDVPAADIIAVLRRLPPDMGVLDKGQARDWASYTPGVLTSVNDLITAAYVADPAAVQAVRDELPENLQLAIDFVRARAGESIPSDSSVTILRYLVAQHLERGLAGNWDCPWIEGGELVEWRLQSTKDVEQLAARFGSSWAEEALAWILPRVKRFREHSGEISRNGLAGLRLATLSDVIYLFGDGYWNPSSLFEVLDARTDSPAALFAAANKLAEEGTAPFKITVPQIRPEKPTQAASDDDEDDDEYGGDGDGDDYDEFDEYGGDDEGEGDGEEDDAIQDAGGDDERVKSLAMILTVVGIERAHAAGQAIPAELDARIDLDRVYESEPVLIARLRGAMKILGPARTHAILRATLAKEFWFGKVAAFLDVHFDPALVEEAIGRLAASQYAPEAGLLGYAAPALVPYLARAQQQVTAPDFKARFGEAILYILARASAAGETWDPALDEHVQLDQIQFNYGGSKVDPVLAFLDKLPLARWAKIVAANRERCAGEPDRLVKVLRPDTPPELLDMVFGAVMAKPQAIGHGSLGNRLGALGPEIVAPLLRAIGDAPAENTFMKELERALDPAVFAAVKEGLGKAVETPEQELRRLAASVPGAKIRIYRLRRGEAEPAADSVARIGGTPRGIVTPPVDRKEPMTHVLTLDLAQLPELAAKHPGARALSLYLPDPDTGERHRHGALVWTTEEELGRAPGSIEDAAALLVEAFDVPEQIFGGGELEGAAKRVRRIVYGSAGFVGGGPLWLQDGDPGVDPSFLFQFDESLAYINLGDSGVMYVFDGDIDWQCH
;
A
#
# COMPACT_ATOMS: atom_id res chain seq x y z
N MET A 1 -40.22 53.23 37.50
CA MET A 1 -38.76 53.01 37.38
C MET A 1 -38.53 51.67 36.71
N LYS A 2 -38.25 51.65 35.40
CA LYS A 2 -37.78 50.45 34.70
C LYS A 2 -36.27 50.35 34.97
N LYS A 3 -35.84 49.33 35.72
CA LYS A 3 -34.42 49.04 35.94
C LYS A 3 -33.80 48.69 34.58
N THR A 4 -32.94 49.56 34.07
CA THR A 4 -32.05 49.27 32.94
C THR A 4 -31.20 48.05 33.31
N PRO A 5 -31.11 47.00 32.48
CA PRO A 5 -30.21 45.89 32.74
C PRO A 5 -28.78 46.43 32.78
N PRO A 6 -27.89 45.89 33.63
CA PRO A 6 -26.48 46.25 33.58
C PRO A 6 -25.94 45.95 32.17
N LYS A 7 -25.27 46.92 31.55
CA LYS A 7 -24.49 46.69 30.33
C LYS A 7 -23.42 45.65 30.67
N SER A 8 -23.59 44.42 30.21
CA SER A 8 -22.54 43.42 30.19
C SER A 8 -21.36 44.01 29.41
N THR A 9 -20.26 44.31 30.09
CA THR A 9 -19.00 44.75 29.47
C THR A 9 -18.12 43.52 29.30
N ILE A 10 -18.09 42.96 28.10
CA ILE A 10 -17.16 41.88 27.78
C ILE A 10 -15.76 42.49 27.67
N PRO A 11 -14.76 42.00 28.43
CA PRO A 11 -13.41 42.50 28.33
C PRO A 11 -12.87 42.36 26.90
N PRO A 12 -12.14 43.37 26.37
CA PRO A 12 -11.44 43.22 25.11
C PRO A 12 -10.39 42.09 25.22
N PHE A 13 -10.08 41.48 24.09
CA PHE A 13 -8.97 40.53 23.98
C PHE A 13 -7.91 41.19 23.12
N GLU A 14 -6.78 41.57 23.74
CA GLU A 14 -5.73 42.34 23.06
C GLU A 14 -6.32 43.62 22.41
N GLU A 15 -6.15 43.80 21.11
CA GLU A 15 -6.67 44.94 20.35
C GLU A 15 -8.13 44.75 19.89
N LEU A 16 -8.72 43.56 20.10
CA LEU A 16 -10.08 43.25 19.65
C LEU A 16 -11.12 43.85 20.60
N THR A 17 -11.92 44.77 20.06
CA THR A 17 -13.05 45.39 20.77
C THR A 17 -14.20 44.41 20.98
N GLU A 18 -15.08 44.67 21.95
CA GLU A 18 -16.30 43.88 22.19
C GLU A 18 -17.14 43.67 20.90
N LYS A 19 -17.25 44.70 20.06
CA LYS A 19 -18.00 44.61 18.80
C LYS A 19 -17.35 43.62 17.84
N GLN A 20 -16.01 43.60 17.76
CA GLN A 20 -15.27 42.65 16.93
C GLN A 20 -15.39 41.22 17.48
N LEU A 21 -15.27 41.04 18.79
CA LEU A 21 -15.42 39.73 19.45
C LEU A 21 -16.81 39.11 19.20
N ARG A 22 -17.89 39.91 19.36
CA ARG A 22 -19.26 39.44 19.07
C ARG A 22 -19.45 39.06 17.60
N SER A 23 -18.90 39.86 16.69
CA SER A 23 -18.95 39.57 15.25
C SER A 23 -18.18 38.31 14.90
N LEU A 24 -17.01 38.11 15.49
CA LEU A 24 -16.18 36.93 15.28
C LEU A 24 -16.88 35.66 15.79
N GLY A 25 -17.42 35.67 17.00
CA GLY A 25 -18.16 34.54 17.56
C GLY A 25 -19.36 34.11 16.70
N GLN A 26 -20.14 35.07 16.19
CA GLN A 26 -21.24 34.80 15.26
C GLN A 26 -20.80 34.19 13.92
N LYS A 27 -19.60 34.54 13.44
CA LYS A 27 -19.05 33.95 12.22
C LYS A 27 -18.59 32.52 12.47
N LEU A 28 -17.91 32.28 13.59
CA LEU A 28 -17.46 30.94 13.99
C LEU A 28 -18.64 29.96 14.11
N ASP A 29 -19.72 30.35 14.81
CA ASP A 29 -20.91 29.50 14.98
C ASP A 29 -21.66 29.16 13.68
N LYS A 30 -21.40 29.90 12.59
CA LYS A 30 -22.03 29.67 11.28
C LYS A 30 -21.16 28.86 10.32
N LEU A 31 -19.90 28.61 10.66
CA LEU A 31 -18.99 27.86 9.81
C LEU A 31 -19.29 26.36 9.90
N GLY A 32 -19.60 25.74 8.77
CA GLY A 32 -19.59 24.29 8.61
C GLY A 32 -18.21 23.85 8.16
N ASP A 33 -17.41 23.33 9.08
CA ASP A 33 -16.04 22.88 8.83
C ASP A 33 -15.64 21.88 9.93
N PRO A 34 -15.95 20.58 9.74
CA PRO A 34 -15.69 19.53 10.72
C PRO A 34 -14.21 19.43 11.11
N ASN A 35 -13.29 19.68 10.18
CA ASN A 35 -11.83 19.58 10.39
C ASN A 35 -11.22 20.82 11.08
N GLY A 36 -11.98 21.90 11.24
CA GLY A 36 -11.57 23.10 11.97
C GLY A 36 -10.56 24.01 11.27
N TYR A 37 -10.18 23.73 10.01
CA TYR A 37 -9.24 24.55 9.24
C TYR A 37 -9.77 25.97 8.99
N LYS A 38 -11.02 26.10 8.54
CA LYS A 38 -11.69 27.39 8.30
C LYS A 38 -11.90 28.15 9.62
N HIS A 39 -12.21 27.44 10.71
CA HIS A 39 -12.31 28.03 12.04
C HIS A 39 -10.96 28.61 12.51
N ASN A 40 -9.89 27.81 12.40
CA ASN A 40 -8.55 28.23 12.79
C ASN A 40 -8.09 29.42 11.97
N ASN A 41 -8.26 29.38 10.65
CA ASN A 41 -7.94 30.49 9.75
C ASN A 41 -8.67 31.79 10.11
N LEU A 42 -9.93 31.70 10.53
CA LEU A 42 -10.69 32.88 10.93
C LEU A 42 -10.16 33.49 12.25
N LEU A 43 -9.72 32.64 13.18
CA LEU A 43 -9.09 33.06 14.43
C LEU A 43 -7.71 33.69 14.18
N TRP A 44 -6.86 33.05 13.37
CA TRP A 44 -5.53 33.55 13.00
C TRP A 44 -5.55 34.90 12.29
N LYS A 45 -6.56 35.14 11.44
CA LYS A 45 -6.77 36.47 10.83
C LYS A 45 -7.04 37.58 11.85
N SER A 46 -7.39 37.23 13.09
CA SER A 46 -7.73 38.19 14.15
C SER A 46 -6.63 38.36 15.19
N THR A 47 -5.80 37.34 15.43
CA THR A 47 -4.68 37.35 16.38
C THR A 47 -3.78 36.12 16.16
N ASP A 48 -2.51 36.23 16.52
CA ASP A 48 -1.57 35.09 16.57
C ASP A 48 -1.85 34.12 17.73
N ARG A 49 -2.82 34.45 18.60
CA ARG A 49 -3.23 33.64 19.77
C ARG A 49 -4.63 33.04 19.58
N ALA A 50 -4.80 32.28 18.50
CA ALA A 50 -6.09 31.72 18.08
C ALA A 50 -6.83 30.95 19.19
N ALA A 51 -6.16 30.00 19.86
CA ALA A 51 -6.79 29.19 20.91
C ALA A 51 -7.14 29.98 22.19
N PRO A 52 -6.24 30.82 22.76
CA PRO A 52 -6.61 31.73 23.86
C PRO A 52 -7.77 32.66 23.53
N LEU A 53 -7.84 33.16 22.29
CA LEU A 53 -8.99 33.96 21.83
C LEU A 53 -10.27 33.13 21.80
N LEU A 54 -10.23 31.90 21.27
CA LEU A 54 -11.40 31.03 21.24
C LEU A 54 -11.92 30.74 22.67
N TRP A 55 -11.03 30.42 23.61
CA TRP A 55 -11.41 30.25 25.03
C TRP A 55 -11.98 31.53 25.65
N HIS A 56 -11.47 32.71 25.30
CA HIS A 56 -12.05 33.99 25.73
C HIS A 56 -13.48 34.18 25.21
N LEU A 57 -13.73 33.84 23.94
CA LEU A 57 -15.07 33.87 23.35
C LEU A 57 -16.02 32.88 24.06
N VAL A 58 -15.54 31.68 24.40
CA VAL A 58 -16.30 30.65 25.12
C VAL A 58 -16.73 31.14 26.51
N ARG A 59 -15.78 31.67 27.29
CA ARG A 59 -15.98 32.22 28.66
C ARG A 59 -17.06 33.28 28.72
N HIS A 60 -17.12 34.11 27.69
CA HIS A 60 -18.07 35.21 27.60
C HIS A 60 -19.35 34.87 26.82
N GLY A 61 -19.55 33.59 26.46
CA GLY A 61 -20.76 33.12 25.79
C GLY A 61 -20.96 33.74 24.40
N LEU A 62 -19.87 34.00 23.67
CA LEU A 62 -19.90 34.62 22.35
C LEU A 62 -19.88 33.61 21.20
N VAL A 63 -19.52 32.36 21.49
CA VAL A 63 -19.42 31.24 20.55
C VAL A 63 -20.01 29.99 21.21
N LEU A 64 -20.25 28.94 20.42
CA LEU A 64 -20.98 27.73 20.77
C LEU A 64 -22.44 28.03 21.18
N GLN A 65 -23.05 29.05 20.57
CA GLN A 65 -24.48 29.34 20.76
C GLN A 65 -25.34 28.43 19.87
N THR A 66 -24.84 28.13 18.67
CA THR A 66 -25.35 27.10 17.76
C THR A 66 -24.20 26.19 17.40
N VAL A 67 -24.20 24.96 17.90
CA VAL A 67 -23.14 24.00 17.62
C VAL A 67 -23.53 23.16 16.42
N SER A 68 -22.90 23.42 15.27
CA SER A 68 -23.21 22.75 13.99
C SER A 68 -22.01 22.06 13.34
N SER A 69 -20.84 22.07 14.00
CA SER A 69 -19.58 21.59 13.41
C SER A 69 -18.59 21.16 14.51
N ALA A 70 -17.84 20.08 14.25
CA ALA A 70 -16.83 19.53 15.17
C ALA A 70 -15.55 20.40 15.28
N GLY A 71 -15.22 21.19 14.25
CA GLY A 71 -13.91 21.84 14.10
C GLY A 71 -13.46 22.75 15.25
N MET A 72 -14.40 23.44 15.93
CA MET A 72 -14.04 24.26 17.10
C MET A 72 -13.62 23.40 18.30
N PHE A 73 -14.18 22.21 18.47
CA PHE A 73 -13.83 21.32 19.57
C PHE A 73 -12.44 20.74 19.41
N ARG A 74 -11.98 20.53 18.17
CA ARG A 74 -10.59 20.14 17.89
C ARG A 74 -9.60 21.16 18.45
N ILE A 75 -9.78 22.44 18.10
CA ILE A 75 -8.94 23.54 18.60
C ILE A 75 -9.04 23.67 20.14
N LEU A 76 -10.25 23.53 20.71
CA LEU A 76 -10.42 23.60 22.16
C LEU A 76 -9.74 22.42 22.90
N GLY A 77 -9.86 21.20 22.37
CA GLY A 77 -9.30 19.97 22.95
C GLY A 77 -7.76 19.96 22.95
N GLU A 78 -7.15 20.39 21.84
CA GLU A 78 -5.68 20.52 21.70
C GLU A 78 -5.07 21.57 22.64
N HIS A 79 -5.89 22.51 23.13
CA HIS A 79 -5.43 23.68 23.89
C HIS A 79 -6.14 23.82 25.24
N THR A 80 -6.18 22.75 26.02
CA THR A 80 -6.77 22.73 27.38
C THR A 80 -5.81 23.15 28.50
N HIS A 81 -4.51 23.33 28.20
CA HIS A 81 -3.51 23.76 29.18
C HIS A 81 -3.89 25.11 29.82
N ASP A 82 -3.83 25.20 31.15
CA ASP A 82 -4.23 26.36 31.98
C ASP A 82 -5.70 26.81 31.85
N VAL A 83 -6.59 26.00 31.29
CA VAL A 83 -8.02 26.32 31.21
C VAL A 83 -8.72 25.82 32.49
N PRO A 84 -9.47 26.69 33.21
CA PRO A 84 -10.26 26.26 34.36
C PRO A 84 -11.31 25.21 33.98
N ALA A 85 -11.47 24.17 34.81
CA ALA A 85 -12.47 23.11 34.61
C ALA A 85 -13.89 23.67 34.39
N ALA A 86 -14.25 24.78 35.06
CA ALA A 86 -15.54 25.45 34.91
C ALA A 86 -15.82 25.93 33.48
N ASP A 87 -14.78 26.38 32.75
CA ASP A 87 -14.91 26.83 31.36
C ASP A 87 -15.12 25.63 30.43
N ILE A 88 -14.39 24.54 30.66
CA ILE A 88 -14.55 23.29 29.90
C ILE A 88 -15.94 22.69 30.14
N ILE A 89 -16.41 22.65 31.40
CA ILE A 89 -17.77 22.21 31.74
C ILE A 89 -18.83 23.07 31.02
N ALA A 90 -18.59 24.38 30.87
CA ALA A 90 -19.48 25.25 30.12
C ALA A 90 -19.53 24.91 28.62
N VAL A 91 -18.43 24.39 28.04
CA VAL A 91 -18.39 23.82 26.69
C VAL A 91 -19.19 22.53 26.64
N LEU A 92 -18.95 21.60 27.57
CA LEU A 92 -19.62 20.29 27.59
C LEU A 92 -21.15 20.41 27.67
N ARG A 93 -21.68 21.38 28.43
CA ARG A 93 -23.12 21.66 28.53
C ARG A 93 -23.76 22.17 27.23
N ARG A 94 -22.97 22.61 26.25
CA ARG A 94 -23.45 23.13 24.96
C ARG A 94 -23.42 22.08 23.86
N LEU A 95 -22.85 20.90 24.11
CA LEU A 95 -22.80 19.81 23.15
C LEU A 95 -24.20 19.22 22.92
N PRO A 96 -24.54 18.85 21.67
CA PRO A 96 -25.78 18.14 21.39
C PRO A 96 -25.73 16.69 21.95
N PRO A 97 -26.89 16.07 22.24
CA PRO A 97 -26.93 14.67 22.67
C PRO A 97 -26.39 13.70 21.62
N ASP A 98 -26.76 13.91 20.37
CA ASP A 98 -26.21 13.18 19.23
C ASP A 98 -25.02 13.95 18.66
N MET A 99 -23.80 13.42 18.82
CA MET A 99 -22.60 14.06 18.27
C MET A 99 -22.44 13.87 16.77
N GLY A 100 -23.16 12.92 16.14
CA GLY A 100 -23.15 12.74 14.69
C GLY A 100 -23.65 13.98 13.94
N VAL A 101 -24.49 14.81 14.57
CA VAL A 101 -24.94 16.08 13.98
C VAL A 101 -23.83 17.12 13.83
N LEU A 102 -22.72 16.97 14.57
CA LEU A 102 -21.54 17.85 14.48
C LEU A 102 -20.61 17.46 13.33
N ASP A 103 -20.80 16.26 12.82
CA ASP A 103 -19.90 15.55 11.94
C ASP A 103 -20.33 15.71 10.47
N LYS A 104 -21.64 15.67 10.18
CA LYS A 104 -22.18 15.61 8.80
C LYS A 104 -21.53 14.51 7.94
N GLY A 105 -20.96 13.47 8.57
CA GLY A 105 -20.38 12.31 7.90
C GLY A 105 -18.93 12.49 7.40
N GLN A 106 -18.16 13.46 7.90
CA GLN A 106 -16.80 13.76 7.41
C GLN A 106 -15.69 13.79 8.48
N ALA A 107 -15.98 13.53 9.76
CA ALA A 107 -14.99 13.51 10.82
C ALA A 107 -14.35 12.12 10.92
N ARG A 108 -13.06 12.07 10.59
CA ARG A 108 -12.18 10.91 10.83
C ARG A 108 -11.88 10.68 12.34
N ASP A 109 -12.41 11.51 13.25
CA ASP A 109 -11.89 11.67 14.63
C ASP A 109 -12.87 11.27 15.76
N TRP A 110 -13.63 10.17 15.59
CA TRP A 110 -14.35 9.57 16.72
C TRP A 110 -13.36 8.96 17.73
N ALA A 111 -13.65 9.05 19.02
CA ALA A 111 -12.81 8.45 20.04
C ALA A 111 -12.85 6.92 19.93
N SER A 112 -11.72 6.32 19.50
CA SER A 112 -11.63 4.88 19.23
C SER A 112 -12.00 3.99 20.42
N TYR A 113 -11.81 4.48 21.65
CA TYR A 113 -12.03 3.71 22.89
C TYR A 113 -13.11 4.28 23.83
N THR A 114 -13.70 5.45 23.50
CA THR A 114 -14.75 6.06 24.33
C THR A 114 -16.08 6.07 23.58
N PRO A 115 -17.16 5.45 24.10
CA PRO A 115 -18.43 5.34 23.38
C PRO A 115 -19.05 6.69 23.02
N GLY A 116 -19.37 6.88 21.73
CA GLY A 116 -20.27 7.94 21.26
C GLY A 116 -19.78 9.37 21.44
N VAL A 117 -18.45 9.58 21.54
CA VAL A 117 -17.85 10.91 21.63
C VAL A 117 -16.71 11.12 20.64
N LEU A 118 -16.48 12.37 20.23
CA LEU A 118 -15.31 12.76 19.43
C LEU A 118 -14.03 12.75 20.28
N THR A 119 -12.88 12.48 19.67
CA THR A 119 -11.56 12.47 20.35
C THR A 119 -11.30 13.76 21.11
N SER A 120 -11.51 14.91 20.46
CA SER A 120 -11.27 16.22 21.10
C SER A 120 -12.24 16.50 22.27
N VAL A 121 -13.44 15.91 22.25
CA VAL A 121 -14.37 16.01 23.38
C VAL A 121 -13.90 15.11 24.54
N ASN A 122 -13.40 13.92 24.24
CA ASN A 122 -12.77 13.05 25.24
C ASN A 122 -11.56 13.75 25.91
N ASP A 123 -10.78 14.51 25.17
CA ASP A 123 -9.65 15.30 25.69
C ASP A 123 -10.10 16.43 26.61
N LEU A 124 -11.18 17.15 26.22
CA LEU A 124 -11.81 18.16 27.07
C LEU A 124 -12.28 17.56 28.40
N ILE A 125 -12.99 16.42 28.36
CA ILE A 125 -13.46 15.74 29.58
C ILE A 125 -12.27 15.32 30.45
N THR A 126 -11.23 14.73 29.84
CA THR A 126 -10.03 14.30 30.56
C THR A 126 -9.33 15.47 31.24
N ALA A 127 -9.13 16.59 30.53
CA ALA A 127 -8.50 17.79 31.07
C ALA A 127 -9.33 18.43 32.21
N ALA A 128 -10.66 18.52 32.03
CA ALA A 128 -11.54 19.03 33.08
C ALA A 128 -11.51 18.14 34.33
N TYR A 129 -11.47 16.81 34.14
CA TYR A 129 -11.44 15.85 35.23
C TYR A 129 -10.15 15.95 36.02
N VAL A 130 -8.99 16.02 35.36
CA VAL A 130 -7.68 16.17 36.02
C VAL A 130 -7.60 17.48 36.80
N ALA A 131 -8.19 18.56 36.27
CA ALA A 131 -8.19 19.86 36.94
C ALA A 131 -9.14 19.93 38.16
N ASP A 132 -10.36 19.39 38.06
CA ASP A 132 -11.33 19.37 39.17
C ASP A 132 -12.34 18.20 39.02
N PRO A 133 -12.01 17.01 39.56
CA PRO A 133 -12.88 15.83 39.49
C PRO A 133 -14.26 16.07 40.10
N ALA A 134 -14.32 16.84 41.19
CA ALA A 134 -15.55 17.10 41.93
C ALA A 134 -16.52 17.98 41.12
N ALA A 135 -16.00 18.99 40.41
CA ALA A 135 -16.82 19.82 39.54
C ALA A 135 -17.38 19.04 38.35
N VAL A 136 -16.59 18.16 37.72
CA VAL A 136 -17.06 17.31 36.62
C VAL A 136 -18.13 16.32 37.10
N GLN A 137 -17.91 15.70 38.26
CA GLN A 137 -18.89 14.76 38.82
C GLN A 137 -20.22 15.43 39.19
N ALA A 138 -20.18 16.68 39.69
CA ALA A 138 -21.38 17.43 40.08
C ALA A 138 -22.32 17.72 38.89
N VAL A 139 -21.80 17.72 37.66
CA VAL A 139 -22.57 18.03 36.44
C VAL A 139 -22.85 16.80 35.58
N ARG A 140 -22.27 15.63 35.92
CA ARG A 140 -22.37 14.39 35.14
C ARG A 140 -23.82 14.09 34.76
N ASP A 141 -24.71 14.02 35.74
CA ASP A 141 -26.10 13.61 35.53
C ASP A 141 -26.96 14.67 34.80
N GLU A 142 -26.42 15.88 34.58
CA GLU A 142 -27.05 16.93 33.76
C GLU A 142 -26.72 16.80 32.28
N LEU A 143 -25.67 16.03 31.93
CA LEU A 143 -25.16 15.91 30.56
C LEU A 143 -25.83 14.74 29.80
N PRO A 144 -25.80 14.76 28.45
CA PRO A 144 -26.18 13.63 27.61
C PRO A 144 -25.50 12.30 27.99
N GLU A 145 -26.16 11.17 27.69
CA GLU A 145 -25.74 9.83 28.11
C GLU A 145 -24.33 9.44 27.60
N ASN A 146 -23.98 9.77 26.36
CA ASN A 146 -22.63 9.55 25.82
C ASN A 146 -21.55 10.34 26.59
N LEU A 147 -21.84 11.57 27.02
CA LEU A 147 -20.94 12.34 27.88
C LEU A 147 -20.85 11.76 29.30
N GLN A 148 -21.95 11.21 29.83
CA GLN A 148 -21.92 10.49 31.11
C GLN A 148 -21.03 9.25 31.04
N LEU A 149 -21.13 8.47 29.96
CA LEU A 149 -20.27 7.31 29.71
C LEU A 149 -18.80 7.71 29.52
N ALA A 150 -18.53 8.80 28.81
CA ALA A 150 -17.17 9.32 28.65
C ALA A 150 -16.56 9.80 29.98
N ILE A 151 -17.35 10.46 30.84
CA ILE A 151 -16.92 10.81 32.20
C ILE A 151 -16.62 9.54 33.01
N ASP A 152 -17.51 8.54 32.99
CA ASP A 152 -17.26 7.27 33.67
C ASP A 152 -16.04 6.52 33.13
N PHE A 153 -15.77 6.60 31.83
CA PHE A 153 -14.55 6.08 31.21
C PHE A 153 -13.30 6.72 31.83
N VAL A 154 -13.27 8.06 31.96
CA VAL A 154 -12.16 8.77 32.62
C VAL A 154 -12.04 8.39 34.09
N ARG A 155 -13.15 8.30 34.82
CA ARG A 155 -13.18 7.91 36.24
C ARG A 155 -12.60 6.53 36.49
N ALA A 156 -12.99 5.54 35.70
CA ALA A 156 -12.45 4.18 35.82
C ALA A 156 -10.95 4.11 35.48
N ARG A 157 -10.47 4.89 34.50
CA ARG A 157 -9.03 5.02 34.22
C ARG A 157 -8.26 5.62 35.39
N ALA A 158 -8.88 6.55 36.14
CA ALA A 158 -8.35 7.08 37.40
C ALA A 158 -8.42 6.10 38.58
N GLY A 159 -8.89 4.87 38.36
CA GLY A 159 -9.01 3.83 39.38
C GLY A 159 -10.24 3.96 40.27
N GLU A 160 -11.21 4.80 39.90
CA GLU A 160 -12.46 4.94 40.65
C GLU A 160 -13.49 3.87 40.31
N SER A 161 -14.39 3.61 41.25
CA SER A 161 -15.57 2.77 41.00
C SER A 161 -16.64 3.59 40.26
N ILE A 162 -17.18 2.99 39.21
CA ILE A 162 -18.26 3.54 38.38
C ILE A 162 -19.51 2.66 38.45
N PRO A 163 -20.69 3.15 38.00
CA PRO A 163 -21.89 2.34 37.94
C PRO A 163 -21.69 1.06 37.10
N SER A 164 -22.30 -0.06 37.55
CA SER A 164 -22.15 -1.36 36.88
C SER A 164 -22.59 -1.32 35.42
N ASP A 165 -23.67 -0.61 35.14
CA ASP A 165 -24.27 -0.54 33.80
C ASP A 165 -23.36 0.23 32.83
N SER A 166 -22.75 1.33 33.30
CA SER A 166 -21.70 2.04 32.56
C SER A 166 -20.49 1.16 32.32
N SER A 167 -20.03 0.43 33.34
CA SER A 167 -18.87 -0.46 33.26
C SER A 167 -19.05 -1.53 32.17
N VAL A 168 -20.20 -2.20 32.16
CA VAL A 168 -20.54 -3.23 31.16
C VAL A 168 -20.67 -2.62 29.76
N THR A 169 -21.32 -1.46 29.64
CA THR A 169 -21.51 -0.77 28.35
C THR A 169 -20.17 -0.38 27.74
N ILE A 170 -19.29 0.21 28.53
CA ILE A 170 -17.94 0.60 28.10
C ILE A 170 -17.11 -0.62 27.73
N LEU A 171 -17.12 -1.68 28.57
CA LEU A 171 -16.37 -2.90 28.29
C LEU A 171 -16.81 -3.53 26.96
N ARG A 172 -18.12 -3.60 26.70
CA ARG A 172 -18.66 -4.12 25.44
C ARG A 172 -18.26 -3.28 24.23
N TYR A 173 -18.24 -1.96 24.38
CA TYR A 173 -17.76 -1.06 23.34
C TYR A 173 -16.28 -1.31 23.04
N LEU A 174 -15.43 -1.40 24.07
CA LEU A 174 -14.00 -1.70 23.90
C LEU A 174 -13.77 -3.04 23.21
N VAL A 175 -14.52 -4.08 23.59
CA VAL A 175 -14.50 -5.38 22.93
C VAL A 175 -14.87 -5.24 21.46
N ALA A 176 -16.02 -4.63 21.15
CA ALA A 176 -16.48 -4.47 19.78
C ALA A 176 -15.45 -3.71 18.92
N GLN A 177 -14.96 -2.57 19.40
CA GLN A 177 -13.96 -1.77 18.69
C GLN A 177 -12.63 -2.52 18.52
N HIS A 178 -12.16 -3.26 19.52
CA HIS A 178 -10.93 -4.04 19.38
C HIS A 178 -11.08 -5.18 18.38
N LEU A 179 -12.21 -5.89 18.39
CA LEU A 179 -12.48 -6.98 17.45
C LEU A 179 -12.67 -6.48 16.01
N GLU A 180 -13.36 -5.35 15.82
CA GLU A 180 -13.66 -4.81 14.48
C GLU A 180 -12.53 -3.98 13.87
N ARG A 181 -11.84 -3.17 14.68
CA ARG A 181 -10.90 -2.15 14.18
C ARG A 181 -9.48 -2.29 14.71
N GLY A 182 -9.25 -3.15 15.71
CA GLY A 182 -7.93 -3.32 16.32
C GLY A 182 -7.47 -2.10 17.13
N LEU A 183 -7.75 -2.11 18.44
CA LEU A 183 -7.26 -1.06 19.35
C LEU A 183 -5.76 -1.15 19.71
N ALA A 184 -5.03 -2.18 19.25
CA ALA A 184 -3.60 -2.35 19.52
C ALA A 184 -2.73 -1.65 18.47
N GLY A 185 -2.95 -0.34 18.27
CA GLY A 185 -2.40 0.45 17.16
C GLY A 185 -1.52 1.63 17.59
N ASN A 186 -0.90 1.58 18.78
CA ASN A 186 -0.17 2.71 19.38
C ASN A 186 -1.04 3.95 19.68
N TRP A 187 -2.33 3.75 19.94
CA TRP A 187 -3.25 4.85 20.29
C TRP A 187 -2.87 5.47 21.63
N ASP A 188 -2.75 6.79 21.67
CA ASP A 188 -2.61 7.54 22.92
C ASP A 188 -3.90 7.41 23.74
N CYS A 189 -3.80 6.81 24.93
CA CYS A 189 -4.91 6.67 25.86
C CYS A 189 -4.44 7.19 27.23
N PRO A 190 -4.56 8.51 27.49
CA PRO A 190 -4.01 9.11 28.70
C PRO A 190 -4.45 8.38 29.98
N TRP A 191 -3.50 7.93 30.79
CA TRP A 191 -3.79 7.21 32.03
C TRP A 191 -3.77 8.19 33.21
N ILE A 192 -4.48 7.90 34.31
CA ILE A 192 -4.51 8.78 35.48
C ILE A 192 -4.01 8.02 36.71
N GLU A 193 -2.88 8.46 37.27
CA GLU A 193 -2.29 7.91 38.48
C GLU A 193 -2.03 9.04 39.49
N GLY A 194 -2.53 8.88 40.72
CA GLY A 194 -2.36 9.91 41.75
C GLY A 194 -3.03 11.26 41.43
N GLY A 195 -3.95 11.29 40.46
CA GLY A 195 -4.59 12.51 39.98
C GLY A 195 -3.84 13.24 38.87
N GLU A 196 -2.71 12.70 38.41
CA GLU A 196 -1.92 13.25 37.30
C GLU A 196 -2.04 12.38 36.04
N LEU A 197 -1.89 13.00 34.87
CA LEU A 197 -1.85 12.29 33.60
C LEU A 197 -0.50 11.59 33.42
N VAL A 198 -0.55 10.32 33.07
CA VAL A 198 0.60 9.51 32.69
C VAL A 198 0.46 9.17 31.22
N GLU A 199 1.52 9.40 30.46
CA GLU A 199 1.59 8.96 29.06
C GLU A 199 1.48 7.45 29.00
N TRP A 200 0.43 6.97 28.32
CA TRP A 200 0.16 5.55 28.14
C TRP A 200 -0.46 5.31 26.78
N ARG A 201 -0.09 4.18 26.16
CA ARG A 201 -0.46 3.84 24.79
C ARG A 201 -0.98 2.42 24.69
N LEU A 202 -1.96 2.22 23.81
CA LEU A 202 -2.48 0.90 23.45
C LEU A 202 -1.62 0.30 22.33
N GLN A 203 -0.46 -0.26 22.69
CA GLN A 203 0.52 -0.77 21.73
C GLN A 203 0.33 -2.26 21.43
N SER A 204 -0.37 -2.97 22.30
CA SER A 204 -0.60 -4.40 22.22
C SER A 204 -1.99 -4.78 22.72
N THR A 205 -2.48 -5.97 22.36
CA THR A 205 -3.72 -6.55 22.90
C THR A 205 -3.68 -6.60 24.43
N LYS A 206 -2.50 -6.82 25.03
CA LYS A 206 -2.34 -6.84 26.48
C LYS A 206 -2.63 -5.47 27.12
N ASP A 207 -2.28 -4.38 26.45
CA ASP A 207 -2.61 -3.03 26.92
C ASP A 207 -4.11 -2.80 26.85
N VAL A 208 -4.77 -3.24 25.77
CA VAL A 208 -6.23 -3.17 25.63
C VAL A 208 -6.92 -3.99 26.73
N GLU A 209 -6.44 -5.21 27.02
CA GLU A 209 -6.93 -6.03 28.13
C GLU A 209 -6.71 -5.35 29.50
N GLN A 210 -5.59 -4.66 29.68
CA GLN A 210 -5.30 -3.90 30.90
C GLN A 210 -6.25 -2.71 31.09
N LEU A 211 -6.60 -2.01 30.00
CA LEU A 211 -7.65 -0.98 30.01
C LEU A 211 -9.01 -1.61 30.34
N ALA A 212 -9.38 -2.69 29.63
CA ALA A 212 -10.63 -3.39 29.83
C ALA A 212 -10.81 -3.89 31.28
N ALA A 213 -9.74 -4.32 31.93
CA ALA A 213 -9.75 -4.76 33.33
C ALA A 213 -10.23 -3.68 34.32
N ARG A 214 -10.17 -2.38 33.95
CA ARG A 214 -10.77 -1.28 34.73
C ARG A 214 -12.29 -1.30 34.74
N PHE A 215 -12.89 -1.96 33.75
CA PHE A 215 -14.33 -2.04 33.52
C PHE A 215 -14.91 -3.43 33.82
N GLY A 216 -14.09 -4.37 34.30
CA GLY A 216 -14.51 -5.71 34.70
C GLY A 216 -13.55 -6.81 34.21
N SER A 217 -13.67 -8.01 34.79
CA SER A 217 -12.84 -9.18 34.43
C SER A 217 -13.41 -10.04 33.30
N SER A 218 -14.55 -9.65 32.73
CA SER A 218 -15.30 -10.46 31.74
C SER A 218 -14.85 -10.24 30.29
N TRP A 219 -13.66 -9.70 30.03
CA TRP A 219 -13.15 -9.42 28.67
C TRP A 219 -13.29 -10.63 27.73
N ALA A 220 -12.81 -11.80 28.15
CA ALA A 220 -12.89 -13.01 27.34
C ALA A 220 -14.34 -13.49 27.12
N GLU A 221 -15.20 -13.36 28.13
CA GLU A 221 -16.61 -13.74 28.04
C GLU A 221 -17.38 -12.79 27.11
N GLU A 222 -17.14 -11.47 27.22
CA GLU A 222 -17.74 -10.45 26.36
C GLU A 222 -17.23 -10.53 24.92
N ALA A 223 -15.93 -10.85 24.73
CA ALA A 223 -15.38 -11.14 23.41
C ALA A 223 -16.07 -12.35 22.77
N LEU A 224 -16.24 -13.45 23.51
CA LEU A 224 -16.96 -14.62 23.02
C LEU A 224 -18.44 -14.30 22.73
N ALA A 225 -19.10 -13.57 23.62
CA ALA A 225 -20.50 -13.15 23.46
C ALA A 225 -20.69 -12.21 22.26
N TRP A 226 -19.64 -11.47 21.87
CA TRP A 226 -19.65 -10.66 20.64
C TRP A 226 -19.45 -11.51 19.39
N ILE A 227 -18.54 -12.50 19.41
CA ILE A 227 -18.15 -13.34 18.27
C ILE A 227 -19.25 -14.31 17.85
N LEU A 228 -19.82 -15.08 18.80
CA LEU A 228 -20.78 -16.16 18.48
C LEU A 228 -22.02 -15.74 17.68
N PRO A 229 -22.65 -14.57 17.93
CA PRO A 229 -23.77 -14.10 17.12
C PRO A 229 -23.35 -13.48 15.77
N ARG A 230 -22.05 -13.43 15.44
CA ARG A 230 -21.52 -12.71 14.26
C ARG A 230 -20.66 -13.62 13.36
N VAL A 231 -21.11 -14.84 13.11
CA VAL A 231 -20.33 -15.83 12.34
C VAL A 231 -20.00 -15.33 10.93
N LYS A 232 -20.93 -14.66 10.23
CA LYS A 232 -20.66 -14.07 8.91
C LYS A 232 -19.50 -13.08 8.96
N ARG A 233 -19.57 -12.12 9.89
CA ARG A 233 -18.51 -11.12 10.09
C ARG A 233 -17.17 -11.76 10.47
N PHE A 234 -17.20 -12.80 11.31
CA PHE A 234 -16.02 -13.57 11.66
C PHE A 234 -15.37 -14.20 10.43
N ARG A 235 -16.16 -14.79 9.52
CA ARG A 235 -15.65 -15.43 8.30
C ARG A 235 -15.07 -14.45 7.30
N GLU A 236 -15.61 -13.23 7.25
CA GLU A 236 -15.09 -12.14 6.41
C GLU A 236 -13.76 -11.58 6.94
N HIS A 237 -13.55 -11.57 8.27
CA HIS A 237 -12.39 -10.93 8.92
C HIS A 237 -11.73 -11.88 9.94
N SER A 238 -11.56 -13.14 9.55
CA SER A 238 -11.19 -14.21 10.48
C SER A 238 -9.79 -14.03 11.05
N GLY A 239 -8.87 -13.46 10.27
CA GLY A 239 -7.50 -13.18 10.69
C GLY A 239 -7.44 -12.15 11.82
N GLU A 240 -8.08 -11.00 11.63
CA GLU A 240 -8.11 -9.91 12.62
C GLU A 240 -8.89 -10.32 13.87
N ILE A 241 -10.10 -10.88 13.69
CA ILE A 241 -10.97 -11.23 14.80
C ILE A 241 -10.38 -12.39 15.62
N SER A 242 -9.70 -13.35 14.99
CA SER A 242 -9.03 -14.43 15.74
C SER A 242 -7.88 -13.90 16.60
N ARG A 243 -7.08 -12.97 16.06
CA ARG A 243 -5.95 -12.37 16.77
C ARG A 243 -6.43 -11.50 17.93
N ASN A 244 -7.38 -10.61 17.66
CA ASN A 244 -7.91 -9.66 18.65
C ASN A 244 -8.83 -10.34 19.68
N GLY A 245 -9.53 -11.39 19.26
CA GLY A 245 -10.51 -12.14 20.06
C GLY A 245 -9.98 -13.43 20.67
N LEU A 246 -8.66 -13.66 20.65
CA LEU A 246 -8.04 -14.91 21.09
C LEU A 246 -8.46 -15.30 22.52
N ALA A 247 -8.58 -14.32 23.42
CA ALA A 247 -9.03 -14.56 24.80
C ALA A 247 -10.44 -15.19 24.87
N GLY A 248 -11.37 -14.73 24.04
CA GLY A 248 -12.72 -15.29 23.94
C GLY A 248 -12.75 -16.65 23.24
N LEU A 249 -11.99 -16.81 22.15
CA LEU A 249 -11.90 -18.09 21.41
C LEU A 249 -11.26 -19.23 22.23
N ARG A 250 -10.47 -18.90 23.27
CA ARG A 250 -10.01 -19.89 24.27
C ARG A 250 -11.16 -20.48 25.10
N LEU A 251 -12.20 -19.68 25.38
CA LEU A 251 -13.37 -20.09 26.15
C LEU A 251 -14.43 -20.79 25.30
N ALA A 252 -14.43 -20.56 23.98
CA ALA A 252 -15.34 -21.20 23.05
C ALA A 252 -15.29 -22.74 23.16
N THR A 253 -16.39 -23.43 22.83
CA THR A 253 -16.30 -24.88 22.66
C THR A 253 -15.52 -25.21 21.39
N LEU A 254 -14.94 -26.42 21.30
CA LEU A 254 -14.30 -26.85 20.06
C LEU A 254 -15.30 -26.82 18.88
N SER A 255 -16.58 -27.09 19.15
CA SER A 255 -17.65 -27.02 18.15
C SER A 255 -17.83 -25.61 17.59
N ASP A 256 -17.86 -24.60 18.46
CA ASP A 256 -18.03 -23.21 18.05
C ASP A 256 -16.85 -22.74 17.19
N VAL A 257 -15.61 -23.08 17.61
CA VAL A 257 -14.40 -22.77 16.82
C VAL A 257 -14.47 -23.40 15.43
N ILE A 258 -14.88 -24.67 15.34
CA ILE A 258 -15.00 -25.36 14.05
C ILE A 258 -16.03 -24.67 13.16
N TYR A 259 -17.17 -24.25 13.71
CA TYR A 259 -18.22 -23.60 12.92
C TYR A 259 -17.85 -22.18 12.49
N LEU A 260 -17.15 -21.43 13.36
CA LEU A 260 -16.67 -20.08 13.07
C LEU A 260 -15.72 -20.06 11.88
N PHE A 261 -14.72 -20.94 11.88
CA PHE A 261 -13.79 -21.07 10.75
C PHE A 261 -14.49 -21.70 9.54
N GLY A 262 -15.15 -22.85 9.72
CA GLY A 262 -15.98 -23.51 8.72
C GLY A 262 -15.43 -23.45 7.30
N ASP A 263 -16.27 -22.99 6.38
CA ASP A 263 -16.01 -22.72 4.96
C ASP A 263 -15.68 -21.24 4.67
N GLY A 264 -15.44 -20.44 5.70
CA GLY A 264 -15.07 -19.02 5.54
C GLY A 264 -13.68 -18.81 4.94
N TYR A 265 -13.35 -17.54 4.67
CA TYR A 265 -12.01 -17.16 4.25
C TYR A 265 -11.12 -16.99 5.48
N TRP A 266 -10.20 -17.93 5.68
CA TRP A 266 -9.27 -17.91 6.81
C TRP A 266 -7.88 -18.45 6.45
N ASN A 267 -6.89 -17.93 7.16
CA ASN A 267 -5.49 -18.33 7.02
C ASN A 267 -5.14 -19.42 8.05
N PRO A 268 -4.44 -20.51 7.67
CA PRO A 268 -4.06 -21.57 8.61
C PRO A 268 -3.35 -21.08 9.87
N SER A 269 -2.55 -20.02 9.78
CA SER A 269 -1.86 -19.40 10.92
C SER A 269 -2.83 -18.96 12.02
N SER A 270 -3.93 -18.31 11.67
CA SER A 270 -4.94 -17.83 12.62
C SER A 270 -5.62 -18.98 13.37
N LEU A 271 -5.95 -20.07 12.66
CA LEU A 271 -6.53 -21.26 13.29
C LEU A 271 -5.52 -21.98 14.19
N PHE A 272 -4.26 -22.14 13.75
CA PHE A 272 -3.21 -22.71 14.60
C PHE A 272 -3.01 -21.90 15.87
N GLU A 273 -3.00 -20.56 15.79
CA GLU A 273 -2.89 -19.69 16.97
C GLU A 273 -4.04 -19.93 17.97
N VAL A 274 -5.27 -20.02 17.47
CA VAL A 274 -6.45 -20.34 18.30
C VAL A 274 -6.33 -21.74 18.91
N LEU A 275 -5.97 -22.76 18.13
CA LEU A 275 -5.84 -24.12 18.63
C LEU A 275 -4.70 -24.26 19.64
N ASP A 276 -3.53 -23.67 19.38
CA ASP A 276 -2.37 -23.69 20.28
C ASP A 276 -2.65 -23.02 21.63
N ALA A 277 -3.52 -22.02 21.63
CA ALA A 277 -4.02 -21.37 22.85
C ALA A 277 -5.03 -22.21 23.66
N ARG A 278 -5.55 -23.31 23.08
CA ARG A 278 -6.56 -24.19 23.68
C ARG A 278 -5.96 -25.51 24.17
N THR A 279 -6.71 -26.22 25.02
CA THR A 279 -6.26 -27.46 25.68
C THR A 279 -7.06 -28.70 25.29
N ASP A 280 -7.77 -28.67 24.15
CA ASP A 280 -8.55 -29.80 23.65
C ASP A 280 -7.71 -31.10 23.56
N SER A 281 -8.27 -32.21 24.03
CA SER A 281 -7.54 -33.49 24.04
C SER A 281 -7.34 -34.05 22.62
N PRO A 282 -6.31 -34.89 22.37
CA PRO A 282 -6.13 -35.53 21.07
C PRO A 282 -7.37 -36.29 20.59
N ALA A 283 -8.04 -37.02 21.49
CA ALA A 283 -9.26 -37.76 21.18
C ALA A 283 -10.40 -36.85 20.72
N ALA A 284 -10.56 -35.66 21.32
CA ALA A 284 -11.57 -34.70 20.91
C ALA A 284 -11.27 -34.11 19.52
N LEU A 285 -10.02 -33.77 19.25
CA LEU A 285 -9.58 -33.25 17.95
C LEU A 285 -9.76 -34.28 16.83
N PHE A 286 -9.39 -35.54 17.06
CA PHE A 286 -9.57 -36.62 16.09
C PHE A 286 -11.04 -36.93 15.82
N ALA A 287 -11.88 -36.97 16.87
CA ALA A 287 -13.32 -37.17 16.70
C ALA A 287 -13.95 -36.02 15.90
N ALA A 288 -13.56 -34.78 16.19
CA ALA A 288 -14.04 -33.62 15.46
C ALA A 288 -13.59 -33.62 13.99
N ALA A 289 -12.32 -33.94 13.71
CA ALA A 289 -11.80 -34.04 12.35
C ALA A 289 -12.54 -35.09 11.51
N ASN A 290 -12.82 -36.26 12.07
CA ASN A 290 -13.58 -37.30 11.39
C ASN A 290 -15.02 -36.88 11.13
N LYS A 291 -15.69 -36.32 12.13
CA LYS A 291 -17.06 -35.85 12.00
C LYS A 291 -17.18 -34.74 10.95
N LEU A 292 -16.24 -33.79 10.94
CA LEU A 292 -16.19 -32.71 9.97
C LEU A 292 -16.03 -33.23 8.53
N ALA A 293 -15.15 -34.21 8.34
CA ALA A 293 -14.93 -34.80 7.02
C ALA A 293 -16.08 -35.71 6.54
N GLU A 294 -16.92 -36.21 7.44
CA GLU A 294 -18.08 -37.06 7.10
C GLU A 294 -19.37 -36.26 6.91
N GLU A 295 -19.59 -35.26 7.76
CA GLU A 295 -20.89 -34.58 7.89
C GLU A 295 -20.83 -33.08 7.59
N GLY A 296 -19.64 -32.51 7.31
CA GLY A 296 -19.47 -31.08 7.08
C GLY A 296 -19.64 -30.23 8.34
N THR A 297 -19.96 -28.95 8.18
CA THR A 297 -20.06 -27.98 9.30
C THR A 297 -21.39 -28.03 10.05
N ALA A 298 -22.44 -28.60 9.45
CA ALA A 298 -23.78 -28.66 10.03
C ALA A 298 -23.85 -29.22 11.47
N PRO A 299 -23.10 -30.29 11.85
CA PRO A 299 -23.16 -30.82 13.21
C PRO A 299 -22.50 -29.94 14.27
N PHE A 300 -21.80 -28.88 13.85
CA PHE A 300 -21.08 -27.94 14.71
C PHE A 300 -21.81 -26.60 14.84
N LYS A 301 -22.96 -26.45 14.18
CA LYS A 301 -23.72 -25.21 14.05
C LYS A 301 -23.91 -24.49 15.38
N ILE A 302 -23.48 -23.23 15.40
CA ILE A 302 -23.70 -22.34 16.54
C ILE A 302 -25.20 -22.11 16.71
N THR A 303 -25.71 -22.42 17.89
CA THR A 303 -27.13 -22.28 18.24
C THR A 303 -27.51 -20.86 18.70
N VAL A 304 -26.50 -20.02 18.95
CA VAL A 304 -26.68 -18.60 19.30
C VAL A 304 -27.34 -17.85 18.14
N PRO A 305 -28.41 -17.06 18.37
CA PRO A 305 -29.05 -16.26 17.33
C PRO A 305 -28.05 -15.33 16.63
N GLN A 306 -28.05 -15.35 15.29
CA GLN A 306 -27.15 -14.52 14.49
C GLN A 306 -27.69 -13.09 14.35
N ILE A 307 -26.82 -12.10 14.55
CA ILE A 307 -27.10 -10.69 14.33
C ILE A 307 -26.89 -10.40 12.84
N ARG A 308 -27.89 -9.79 12.19
CA ARG A 308 -27.74 -9.32 10.81
C ARG A 308 -26.71 -8.20 10.79
N PRO A 309 -25.80 -8.17 9.80
CA PRO A 309 -24.95 -7.01 9.59
C PRO A 309 -25.84 -5.77 9.53
N GLU A 310 -25.57 -4.76 10.35
CA GLU A 310 -26.18 -3.46 10.13
C GLU A 310 -25.67 -2.99 8.77
N LYS A 311 -26.55 -2.96 7.75
CA LYS A 311 -26.26 -2.17 6.56
C LYS A 311 -25.93 -0.77 7.09
N PRO A 312 -24.81 -0.16 6.70
CA PRO A 312 -24.60 1.24 7.01
C PRO A 312 -25.89 1.94 6.65
N THR A 313 -26.51 2.63 7.60
CA THR A 313 -27.54 3.59 7.25
C THR A 313 -26.86 4.54 6.28
N GLN A 314 -27.03 4.29 4.98
CA GLN A 314 -27.10 5.37 4.02
C GLN A 314 -28.14 6.29 4.65
N ALA A 315 -27.66 7.36 5.29
CA ALA A 315 -28.51 8.48 5.58
C ALA A 315 -29.29 8.71 4.31
N ALA A 316 -30.61 8.80 4.41
CA ALA A 316 -31.43 9.20 3.29
C ALA A 316 -30.76 10.45 2.72
N SER A 317 -30.08 10.29 1.59
CA SER A 317 -29.82 11.39 0.70
C SER A 317 -31.22 11.82 0.34
N ASP A 318 -31.66 12.92 0.94
CA ASP A 318 -32.71 13.70 0.31
C ASP A 318 -32.25 13.86 -1.14
N ASP A 319 -33.05 13.28 -2.05
CA ASP A 319 -33.01 13.53 -3.47
C ASP A 319 -33.21 15.04 -3.67
N ASP A 320 -32.15 15.81 -3.49
CA ASP A 320 -31.98 17.13 -4.06
C ASP A 320 -30.67 17.06 -4.83
N GLU A 321 -30.83 17.01 -6.16
CA GLU A 321 -29.81 17.22 -7.18
C GLU A 321 -28.98 18.47 -6.83
N ASP A 322 -27.76 18.29 -6.32
CA ASP A 322 -26.67 19.28 -6.39
C ASP A 322 -25.33 18.54 -6.16
N ASP A 323 -24.63 18.32 -7.28
CA ASP A 323 -23.28 17.74 -7.37
C ASP A 323 -22.24 18.69 -6.76
N ASP A 324 -21.74 18.39 -5.56
CA ASP A 324 -20.55 19.03 -4.97
C ASP A 324 -19.57 17.94 -4.49
N GLU A 325 -18.72 17.49 -5.41
CA GLU A 325 -17.64 16.52 -5.20
C GLU A 325 -16.46 17.19 -4.46
N TYR A 326 -16.32 16.91 -3.16
CA TYR A 326 -15.13 17.27 -2.38
C TYR A 326 -14.34 15.99 -2.07
N GLY A 327 -13.38 15.67 -2.95
CA GLY A 327 -12.29 14.75 -2.68
C GLY A 327 -11.34 15.35 -1.64
N GLY A 328 -11.11 14.62 -0.55
CA GLY A 328 -10.24 15.01 0.55
C GLY A 328 -9.27 13.90 0.90
N ASP A 329 -8.01 14.15 0.56
CA ASP A 329 -6.83 13.33 0.73
C ASP A 329 -6.70 12.66 2.11
N GLY A 330 -6.16 11.46 2.12
CA GLY A 330 -5.78 10.72 3.31
C GLY A 330 -4.80 9.63 2.96
N ASP A 331 -3.52 9.99 2.99
CA ASP A 331 -2.37 9.09 2.95
C ASP A 331 -2.56 7.91 3.89
N GLY A 332 -2.34 6.71 3.35
CA GLY A 332 -2.34 5.44 4.07
C GLY A 332 -1.75 4.36 3.17
N ASP A 333 -0.44 4.17 3.32
CA ASP A 333 0.36 3.13 2.66
C ASP A 333 -0.18 1.71 2.88
N ASP A 334 0.27 0.82 1.98
CA ASP A 334 0.24 -0.65 2.01
C ASP A 334 -1.10 -1.34 1.72
N TYR A 335 -1.40 -1.61 0.44
CA TYR A 335 -2.11 -2.84 0.06
C TYR A 335 -1.59 -3.47 -1.24
N ASP A 336 -1.25 -4.74 -1.09
CA ASP A 336 -0.81 -5.75 -2.04
C ASP A 336 -1.60 -5.80 -3.35
N GLU A 337 -0.86 -5.67 -4.45
CA GLU A 337 -1.26 -6.02 -5.81
C GLU A 337 -1.23 -7.55 -5.96
N PHE A 338 -2.38 -8.22 -5.80
CA PHE A 338 -2.67 -9.53 -6.41
C PHE A 338 -4.19 -9.75 -6.39
N ASP A 339 -4.84 -9.68 -7.54
CA ASP A 339 -5.80 -10.67 -8.03
C ASP A 339 -6.34 -10.27 -9.41
N GLU A 340 -5.55 -10.60 -10.44
CA GLU A 340 -6.05 -10.77 -11.80
C GLU A 340 -6.69 -12.16 -11.89
N TYR A 341 -8.01 -12.22 -11.69
CA TYR A 341 -8.83 -13.28 -12.27
C TYR A 341 -10.05 -12.64 -12.93
N GLY A 342 -10.00 -12.59 -14.26
CA GLY A 342 -11.17 -12.35 -15.09
C GLY A 342 -12.23 -13.42 -14.82
N GLY A 343 -13.40 -12.96 -14.43
CA GLY A 343 -14.66 -13.69 -14.51
C GLY A 343 -15.65 -12.79 -15.20
N ASP A 344 -16.07 -13.17 -16.41
CA ASP A 344 -17.27 -12.66 -17.05
C ASP A 344 -18.43 -12.83 -16.07
N ASP A 345 -19.02 -11.74 -15.57
CA ASP A 345 -20.32 -11.80 -14.91
C ASP A 345 -21.32 -11.03 -15.76
N GLU A 346 -22.06 -11.82 -16.54
CA GLU A 346 -23.26 -11.41 -17.24
C GLU A 346 -24.29 -10.97 -16.20
N GLY A 347 -24.88 -9.80 -16.40
CA GLY A 347 -25.87 -9.26 -15.46
C GLY A 347 -27.03 -10.23 -15.19
N GLU A 348 -27.18 -10.61 -13.93
CA GLU A 348 -28.39 -11.23 -13.40
C GLU A 348 -28.83 -10.53 -12.10
N GLY A 349 -29.93 -9.79 -12.22
CA GLY A 349 -31.02 -9.70 -11.24
C GLY A 349 -30.72 -9.29 -9.80
N ASP A 350 -31.28 -8.13 -9.42
CA ASP A 350 -31.61 -7.77 -8.03
C ASP A 350 -32.56 -8.82 -7.41
N GLY A 351 -31.99 -9.93 -6.96
CA GLY A 351 -32.63 -10.91 -6.09
C GLY A 351 -32.09 -10.70 -4.68
N GLU A 352 -33.00 -10.55 -3.71
CA GLU A 352 -32.67 -10.68 -2.29
C GLU A 352 -32.04 -12.06 -2.04
N GLU A 353 -30.72 -12.18 -2.21
CA GLU A 353 -30.02 -13.40 -1.82
C GLU A 353 -30.04 -13.51 -0.30
N ASP A 354 -30.56 -14.64 0.17
CA ASP A 354 -30.67 -15.02 1.56
C ASP A 354 -29.31 -14.83 2.28
N ASP A 355 -29.22 -13.84 3.16
CA ASP A 355 -28.09 -13.57 4.09
C ASP A 355 -27.79 -14.72 5.07
N ALA A 356 -28.34 -15.91 4.86
CA ALA A 356 -28.21 -17.07 5.72
C ALA A 356 -26.85 -17.75 5.51
N ILE A 357 -26.13 -17.96 6.62
CA ILE A 357 -24.88 -18.73 6.64
C ILE A 357 -25.19 -20.16 6.21
N GLN A 358 -24.70 -20.54 5.03
CA GLN A 358 -24.86 -21.87 4.49
C GLN A 358 -23.91 -22.84 5.18
N ASP A 359 -24.38 -24.06 5.43
CA ASP A 359 -23.57 -25.11 6.03
C ASP A 359 -22.87 -25.89 4.90
N ALA A 360 -21.54 -25.86 4.86
CA ALA A 360 -20.75 -26.59 3.88
C ALA A 360 -20.68 -28.10 4.16
N GLY A 361 -20.67 -28.89 3.08
CA GLY A 361 -20.46 -30.34 3.12
C GLY A 361 -19.04 -30.74 3.50
N GLY A 362 -18.84 -32.01 3.87
CA GLY A 362 -17.51 -32.54 4.22
C GLY A 362 -16.55 -32.64 3.02
N ASP A 363 -17.07 -32.54 1.80
CA ASP A 363 -16.33 -32.49 0.55
C ASP A 363 -15.81 -31.10 0.18
N ASP A 364 -16.30 -30.05 0.86
CA ASP A 364 -15.81 -28.68 0.72
C ASP A 364 -14.30 -28.59 1.06
N GLU A 365 -13.57 -27.83 0.26
CA GLU A 365 -12.12 -27.75 0.36
C GLU A 365 -11.64 -27.10 1.66
N ARG A 366 -12.32 -26.06 2.14
CA ARG A 366 -11.98 -25.38 3.40
C ARG A 366 -12.30 -26.27 4.60
N VAL A 367 -13.41 -27.01 4.52
CA VAL A 367 -13.78 -28.01 5.53
C VAL A 367 -12.74 -29.12 5.63
N LYS A 368 -12.22 -29.60 4.49
CA LYS A 368 -11.09 -30.57 4.46
C LYS A 368 -9.82 -29.99 5.07
N SER A 369 -9.45 -28.75 4.73
CA SER A 369 -8.30 -28.07 5.34
C SER A 369 -8.43 -27.94 6.86
N LEU A 370 -9.62 -27.59 7.35
CA LEU A 370 -9.91 -27.53 8.78
C LEU A 370 -9.77 -28.91 9.45
N ALA A 371 -10.31 -29.97 8.84
CA ALA A 371 -10.17 -31.35 9.34
C ALA A 371 -8.69 -31.80 9.39
N MET A 372 -7.91 -31.44 8.37
CA MET A 372 -6.47 -31.71 8.32
C MET A 372 -5.75 -30.99 9.47
N ILE A 373 -6.01 -29.69 9.68
CA ILE A 373 -5.36 -28.92 10.75
C ILE A 373 -5.69 -29.49 12.13
N LEU A 374 -6.95 -29.86 12.39
CA LEU A 374 -7.34 -30.56 13.62
C LEU A 374 -6.59 -31.89 13.80
N THR A 375 -6.40 -32.64 12.71
CA THR A 375 -5.64 -33.89 12.71
C THR A 375 -4.16 -33.65 13.03
N VAL A 376 -3.55 -32.63 12.44
CA VAL A 376 -2.14 -32.25 12.69
C VAL A 376 -1.94 -31.87 14.16
N VAL A 377 -2.76 -30.99 14.72
CA VAL A 377 -2.67 -30.60 16.14
C VAL A 377 -2.94 -31.82 17.05
N GLY A 378 -3.87 -32.68 16.68
CA GLY A 378 -4.14 -33.92 17.40
C GLY A 378 -2.94 -34.87 17.42
N ILE A 379 -2.24 -35.04 16.29
CA ILE A 379 -1.01 -35.86 16.17
C ILE A 379 0.08 -35.32 17.10
N GLU A 380 0.32 -34.01 17.07
CA GLU A 380 1.33 -33.35 17.89
C GLU A 380 1.05 -33.54 19.39
N ARG A 381 -0.21 -33.35 19.81
CA ARG A 381 -0.62 -33.54 21.21
C ARG A 381 -0.59 -35.00 21.64
N ALA A 382 -1.03 -35.92 20.78
CA ALA A 382 -0.95 -37.36 21.06
C ALA A 382 0.50 -37.79 21.28
N HIS A 383 1.41 -37.33 20.41
CA HIS A 383 2.84 -37.60 20.54
C HIS A 383 3.42 -37.03 21.84
N ALA A 384 3.13 -35.77 22.15
CA ALA A 384 3.57 -35.13 23.39
C ALA A 384 3.05 -35.85 24.66
N ALA A 385 1.83 -36.42 24.58
CA ALA A 385 1.23 -37.21 25.65
C ALA A 385 1.64 -38.70 25.65
N GLY A 386 2.47 -39.15 24.72
CA GLY A 386 2.85 -40.57 24.57
C GLY A 386 1.70 -41.50 24.18
N GLN A 387 0.66 -40.98 23.54
CA GLN A 387 -0.53 -41.72 23.11
C GLN A 387 -0.34 -42.28 21.70
N ALA A 388 -1.03 -43.39 21.40
CA ALA A 388 -1.05 -43.96 20.06
C ALA A 388 -1.81 -43.06 19.09
N ILE A 389 -1.28 -42.90 17.87
CA ILE A 389 -1.91 -42.13 16.79
C ILE A 389 -2.60 -43.12 15.84
N PRO A 390 -3.94 -43.11 15.74
CA PRO A 390 -4.69 -44.02 14.88
C PRO A 390 -4.26 -43.92 13.41
N ALA A 391 -4.23 -45.05 12.68
CA ALA A 391 -3.74 -45.12 11.30
C ALA A 391 -4.75 -44.56 10.29
N GLU A 392 -6.05 -44.70 10.60
CA GLU A 392 -7.16 -44.18 9.81
C GLU A 392 -7.12 -42.66 9.59
N LEU A 393 -6.41 -41.93 10.46
CA LEU A 393 -6.26 -40.47 10.35
C LEU A 393 -5.29 -40.05 9.23
N ASP A 394 -4.47 -40.95 8.70
CA ASP A 394 -3.58 -40.63 7.57
C ASP A 394 -4.36 -40.15 6.35
N ALA A 395 -5.58 -40.67 6.16
CA ALA A 395 -6.48 -40.26 5.08
C ALA A 395 -7.01 -38.82 5.24
N ARG A 396 -6.81 -38.18 6.39
CA ARG A 396 -7.18 -36.77 6.65
C ARG A 396 -6.04 -35.80 6.35
N ILE A 397 -4.83 -36.31 6.10
CA ILE A 397 -3.70 -35.48 5.66
C ILE A 397 -3.77 -35.40 4.13
N ASP A 398 -4.44 -34.37 3.64
CA ASP A 398 -4.56 -34.09 2.21
C ASP A 398 -3.67 -32.90 1.82
N LEU A 399 -2.67 -33.16 0.98
CA LEU A 399 -1.70 -32.14 0.58
C LEU A 399 -2.21 -31.24 -0.56
N ASP A 400 -3.38 -31.49 -1.13
CA ASP A 400 -3.92 -30.70 -2.26
C ASP A 400 -4.01 -29.21 -1.95
N ARG A 401 -4.25 -28.88 -0.67
CA ARG A 401 -4.45 -27.53 -0.16
C ARG A 401 -3.19 -26.88 0.42
N VAL A 402 -2.00 -27.41 0.10
CA VAL A 402 -0.73 -26.84 0.54
C VAL A 402 -0.25 -25.80 -0.48
N TYR A 403 -0.06 -24.57 -0.06
CA TYR A 403 0.47 -23.48 -0.90
C TYR A 403 1.77 -22.92 -0.37
N GLU A 404 2.64 -22.41 -1.25
CA GLU A 404 3.94 -21.85 -0.85
C GLU A 404 3.83 -20.68 0.14
N SER A 405 2.70 -19.96 0.08
CA SER A 405 2.29 -18.85 0.95
C SER A 405 1.88 -19.26 2.37
N GLU A 406 1.82 -20.57 2.69
CA GLU A 406 1.37 -21.08 3.99
C GLU A 406 2.51 -21.75 4.80
N PRO A 407 3.54 -20.99 5.21
CA PRO A 407 4.73 -21.55 5.85
C PRO A 407 4.42 -22.27 7.17
N VAL A 408 3.44 -21.78 7.94
CA VAL A 408 3.04 -22.39 9.21
C VAL A 408 2.41 -23.76 8.96
N LEU A 409 1.49 -23.87 8.00
CA LEU A 409 0.85 -25.15 7.67
C LEU A 409 1.90 -26.17 7.19
N ILE A 410 2.79 -25.77 6.28
CA ILE A 410 3.86 -26.65 5.78
C ILE A 410 4.76 -27.12 6.92
N ALA A 411 5.18 -26.22 7.81
CA ALA A 411 6.03 -26.56 8.95
C ALA A 411 5.35 -27.56 9.90
N ARG A 412 4.07 -27.35 10.22
CA ARG A 412 3.28 -28.23 11.11
C ARG A 412 3.02 -29.60 10.48
N LEU A 413 2.67 -29.64 9.19
CA LEU A 413 2.54 -30.89 8.43
C LEU A 413 3.85 -31.68 8.38
N ARG A 414 4.98 -31.02 8.10
CA ARG A 414 6.32 -31.65 8.15
C ARG A 414 6.60 -32.23 9.54
N GLY A 415 6.23 -31.52 10.61
CA GLY A 415 6.32 -31.99 11.99
C GLY A 415 5.48 -33.25 12.25
N ALA A 416 4.19 -33.21 11.88
CA ALA A 416 3.29 -34.36 12.01
C ALA A 416 3.78 -35.57 11.21
N MET A 417 4.21 -35.40 9.96
CA MET A 417 4.74 -36.48 9.12
C MET A 417 6.05 -37.06 9.68
N LYS A 418 6.89 -36.26 10.35
CA LYS A 418 8.04 -36.79 11.11
C LYS A 418 7.59 -37.72 12.24
N ILE A 419 6.57 -37.31 13.00
CA ILE A 419 5.99 -38.09 14.11
C ILE A 419 5.38 -39.42 13.63
N LEU A 420 4.67 -39.42 12.49
CA LEU A 420 4.02 -40.63 11.94
C LEU A 420 5.00 -41.72 11.50
N GLY A 421 6.26 -41.36 11.26
CA GLY A 421 7.30 -42.26 10.80
C GLY A 421 7.29 -42.53 9.28
N PRO A 422 8.32 -43.21 8.76
CA PRO A 422 8.58 -43.32 7.32
C PRO A 422 7.46 -44.01 6.55
N ALA A 423 6.96 -45.15 7.03
CA ALA A 423 6.00 -45.96 6.29
C ALA A 423 4.67 -45.23 6.02
N ARG A 424 4.12 -44.54 7.03
CA ARG A 424 2.87 -43.77 6.93
C ARG A 424 3.06 -42.53 6.06
N THR A 425 4.14 -41.79 6.30
CA THR A 425 4.51 -40.60 5.52
C THR A 425 4.69 -40.92 4.04
N HIS A 426 5.44 -41.98 3.69
CA HIS A 426 5.61 -42.40 2.29
C HIS A 426 4.28 -42.81 1.65
N ALA A 427 3.36 -43.41 2.40
CA ALA A 427 2.03 -43.75 1.89
C ALA A 427 1.22 -42.49 1.53
N ILE A 428 1.22 -41.47 2.39
CA ILE A 428 0.58 -40.16 2.14
C ILE A 428 1.18 -39.49 0.90
N LEU A 429 2.51 -39.46 0.81
CA LEU A 429 3.22 -38.87 -0.33
C LEU A 429 2.90 -39.59 -1.65
N ARG A 430 2.90 -40.94 -1.65
CA ARG A 430 2.53 -41.71 -2.86
C ARG A 430 1.08 -41.54 -3.25
N ALA A 431 0.16 -41.45 -2.27
CA ALA A 431 -1.25 -41.20 -2.54
C ALA A 431 -1.47 -39.84 -3.21
N THR A 432 -0.80 -38.80 -2.71
CA THR A 432 -0.83 -37.46 -3.32
C THR A 432 -0.15 -37.47 -4.69
N LEU A 433 1.02 -38.11 -4.80
CA LEU A 433 1.76 -38.22 -6.05
C LEU A 433 0.95 -38.91 -7.14
N ALA A 434 0.03 -39.82 -6.79
CA ALA A 434 -0.83 -40.50 -7.75
C ALA A 434 -1.91 -39.60 -8.40
N LYS A 435 -2.28 -38.47 -7.76
CA LYS A 435 -3.33 -37.56 -8.23
C LYS A 435 -2.96 -36.88 -9.56
N GLU A 436 -3.95 -36.61 -10.40
CA GLU A 436 -3.72 -36.05 -11.75
C GLU A 436 -3.17 -34.62 -11.73
N PHE A 437 -3.75 -33.73 -10.92
CA PHE A 437 -3.41 -32.30 -10.90
C PHE A 437 -2.62 -31.86 -9.67
N TRP A 438 -2.83 -32.50 -8.52
CA TRP A 438 -2.29 -32.05 -7.23
C TRP A 438 -0.98 -32.73 -6.82
N PHE A 439 -0.40 -33.56 -7.68
CA PHE A 439 0.82 -34.30 -7.38
C PHE A 439 2.01 -33.37 -7.05
N GLY A 440 2.03 -32.13 -7.55
CA GLY A 440 3.10 -31.18 -7.27
C GLY A 440 3.22 -30.78 -5.80
N LYS A 441 2.14 -30.93 -5.01
CA LYS A 441 2.12 -30.53 -3.59
C LYS A 441 3.04 -31.37 -2.71
N VAL A 442 3.43 -32.57 -3.16
CA VAL A 442 4.42 -33.41 -2.48
C VAL A 442 5.80 -32.76 -2.38
N ALA A 443 6.10 -31.79 -3.26
CA ALA A 443 7.39 -31.13 -3.37
C ALA A 443 7.94 -30.62 -2.03
N ALA A 444 7.08 -30.05 -1.20
CA ALA A 444 7.45 -29.48 0.10
C ALA A 444 7.78 -30.53 1.18
N PHE A 445 7.63 -31.83 0.88
CA PHE A 445 7.70 -32.91 1.86
C PHE A 445 8.60 -34.09 1.43
N LEU A 446 9.23 -34.04 0.25
CA LEU A 446 10.01 -35.16 -0.31
C LEU A 446 11.22 -35.59 0.53
N ASP A 447 11.76 -34.69 1.34
CA ASP A 447 12.86 -34.95 2.26
C ASP A 447 12.40 -35.49 3.63
N VAL A 448 11.10 -35.45 3.92
CA VAL A 448 10.56 -35.99 5.18
C VAL A 448 10.65 -37.50 5.14
N HIS A 449 11.56 -38.06 5.96
CA HIS A 449 11.99 -39.46 5.87
C HIS A 449 12.55 -39.80 4.49
N PHE A 450 13.52 -39.01 4.03
CA PHE A 450 14.20 -39.12 2.73
C PHE A 450 14.32 -40.56 2.18
N ASP A 451 13.68 -40.79 1.02
CA ASP A 451 13.75 -42.02 0.23
C ASP A 451 14.15 -41.66 -1.21
N PRO A 452 15.37 -42.01 -1.65
CA PRO A 452 15.85 -41.72 -3.01
C PRO A 452 14.90 -42.16 -4.11
N ALA A 453 14.23 -43.32 -3.96
CA ALA A 453 13.36 -43.85 -5.00
C ALA A 453 12.09 -43.01 -5.15
N LEU A 454 11.48 -42.62 -4.02
CA LEU A 454 10.32 -41.73 -4.00
C LEU A 454 10.67 -40.33 -4.53
N VAL A 455 11.84 -39.82 -4.18
CA VAL A 455 12.35 -38.53 -4.68
C VAL A 455 12.51 -38.56 -6.20
N GLU A 456 13.14 -39.61 -6.75
CA GLU A 456 13.31 -39.77 -8.19
C GLU A 456 11.97 -39.91 -8.92
N GLU A 457 11.03 -40.67 -8.33
CA GLU A 457 9.67 -40.82 -8.85
C GLU A 457 8.94 -39.46 -8.91
N ALA A 458 8.97 -38.70 -7.81
CA ALA A 458 8.26 -37.43 -7.72
C ALA A 458 8.87 -36.35 -8.62
N ILE A 459 10.20 -36.18 -8.60
CA ILE A 459 10.89 -35.20 -9.46
C ILE A 459 10.76 -35.58 -10.93
N GLY A 460 10.81 -36.89 -11.26
CA GLY A 460 10.56 -37.37 -12.61
C GLY A 460 9.16 -37.00 -13.10
N ARG A 461 8.14 -37.16 -12.25
CA ARG A 461 6.77 -36.74 -12.57
C ARG A 461 6.64 -35.22 -12.73
N LEU A 462 7.25 -34.44 -11.83
CA LEU A 462 7.29 -32.98 -11.94
C LEU A 462 7.94 -32.53 -13.26
N ALA A 463 9.05 -33.15 -13.66
CA ALA A 463 9.76 -32.82 -14.89
C ALA A 463 9.00 -33.22 -16.17
N ALA A 464 8.11 -34.22 -16.09
CA ALA A 464 7.28 -34.69 -17.21
C ALA A 464 5.89 -34.01 -17.27
N SER A 465 5.59 -33.12 -16.31
CA SER A 465 4.33 -32.39 -16.21
C SER A 465 4.11 -31.42 -17.36
N GLN A 466 2.85 -31.04 -17.61
CA GLN A 466 2.49 -29.91 -18.46
C GLN A 466 2.63 -28.55 -17.74
N TYR A 467 2.54 -28.56 -16.41
CA TYR A 467 2.67 -27.38 -15.55
C TYR A 467 4.02 -27.37 -14.86
N ALA A 468 4.71 -26.23 -14.91
CA ALA A 468 5.99 -26.04 -14.24
C ALA A 468 5.83 -26.19 -12.71
N PRO A 469 6.83 -26.75 -12.01
CA PRO A 469 6.73 -26.94 -10.57
C PRO A 469 6.73 -25.61 -9.81
N GLU A 470 6.00 -25.56 -8.69
CA GLU A 470 6.05 -24.44 -7.74
C GLU A 470 7.41 -24.41 -7.03
N ALA A 471 8.26 -23.45 -7.38
CA ALA A 471 9.61 -23.34 -6.83
C ALA A 471 9.62 -23.09 -5.32
N GLY A 472 8.69 -22.30 -4.79
CA GLY A 472 8.60 -22.04 -3.35
C GLY A 472 8.21 -23.28 -2.54
N LEU A 473 7.36 -24.17 -3.07
CA LEU A 473 7.05 -25.46 -2.43
C LEU A 473 8.29 -26.36 -2.38
N LEU A 474 9.00 -26.53 -3.51
CA LEU A 474 10.27 -27.26 -3.52
C LEU A 474 11.30 -26.64 -2.56
N GLY A 475 11.24 -25.31 -2.39
CA GLY A 475 12.06 -24.55 -1.46
C GLY A 475 12.00 -25.02 0.00
N TYR A 476 10.92 -25.68 0.44
CA TYR A 476 10.78 -26.20 1.81
C TYR A 476 11.55 -27.50 2.08
N ALA A 477 12.10 -28.15 1.04
CA ALA A 477 12.87 -29.36 1.19
C ALA A 477 14.30 -29.10 1.73
N ALA A 478 14.93 -30.13 2.29
CA ALA A 478 16.31 -30.07 2.76
C ALA A 478 17.34 -30.00 1.60
N PRO A 479 18.59 -29.52 1.87
CA PRO A 479 19.68 -29.47 0.88
C PRO A 479 19.99 -30.79 0.17
N ALA A 480 19.66 -31.94 0.77
CA ALA A 480 19.83 -33.26 0.16
C ALA A 480 19.05 -33.43 -1.17
N LEU A 481 18.04 -32.59 -1.43
CA LEU A 481 17.25 -32.63 -2.67
C LEU A 481 17.95 -31.92 -3.85
N VAL A 482 18.89 -31.02 -3.59
CA VAL A 482 19.54 -30.19 -4.62
C VAL A 482 20.13 -31.01 -5.78
N PRO A 483 20.88 -32.12 -5.56
CA PRO A 483 21.42 -32.91 -6.66
C PRO A 483 20.36 -33.51 -7.59
N TYR A 484 19.17 -33.81 -7.08
CA TYR A 484 18.07 -34.35 -7.87
C TYR A 484 17.41 -33.26 -8.72
N LEU A 485 17.20 -32.08 -8.14
CA LEU A 485 16.68 -30.92 -8.89
C LEU A 485 17.67 -30.46 -9.97
N ALA A 486 18.96 -30.43 -9.67
CA ALA A 486 19.99 -30.09 -10.65
C ALA A 486 20.01 -31.09 -11.84
N ARG A 487 19.84 -32.39 -11.57
CA ARG A 487 19.73 -33.41 -12.61
C ARG A 487 18.46 -33.22 -13.45
N ALA A 488 17.32 -32.98 -12.81
CA ALA A 488 16.06 -32.74 -13.52
C ALA A 488 16.11 -31.48 -14.39
N GLN A 489 16.68 -30.39 -13.86
CA GLN A 489 16.92 -29.14 -14.58
C GLN A 489 17.73 -29.35 -15.87
N GLN A 490 18.74 -30.23 -15.84
CA GLN A 490 19.55 -30.56 -17.02
C GLN A 490 18.79 -31.41 -18.06
N GLN A 491 17.79 -32.18 -17.63
CA GLN A 491 17.03 -33.10 -18.50
C GLN A 491 15.83 -32.42 -19.17
N VAL A 492 15.22 -31.43 -18.53
CA VAL A 492 14.09 -30.69 -19.11
C VAL A 492 14.56 -29.75 -20.23
N THR A 493 13.75 -29.59 -21.28
CA THR A 493 14.04 -28.68 -22.39
C THR A 493 13.32 -27.34 -22.26
N ALA A 494 12.14 -27.31 -21.61
CA ALA A 494 11.32 -26.12 -21.43
C ALA A 494 12.05 -25.06 -20.56
N PRO A 495 12.21 -23.81 -21.04
CA PRO A 495 12.87 -22.74 -20.29
C PRO A 495 12.26 -22.50 -18.91
N ASP A 496 10.93 -22.47 -18.80
CA ASP A 496 10.24 -22.19 -17.53
C ASP A 496 10.50 -23.29 -16.49
N PHE A 497 10.54 -24.56 -16.92
CA PHE A 497 10.89 -25.66 -16.02
C PHE A 497 12.34 -25.56 -15.54
N LYS A 498 13.27 -25.20 -16.43
CA LYS A 498 14.66 -24.95 -16.04
C LYS A 498 14.75 -23.83 -15.01
N ALA A 499 14.00 -22.75 -15.22
CA ALA A 499 13.98 -21.62 -14.31
C ALA A 499 13.44 -22.02 -12.94
N ARG A 500 12.29 -22.69 -12.88
CA ARG A 500 11.66 -23.13 -11.62
C ARG A 500 12.53 -24.09 -10.80
N PHE A 501 13.23 -25.02 -11.44
CA PHE A 501 14.17 -25.88 -10.71
C PHE A 501 15.40 -25.11 -10.19
N GLY A 502 15.91 -24.14 -10.95
CA GLY A 502 17.00 -23.27 -10.50
C GLY A 502 16.60 -22.38 -9.33
N GLU A 503 15.41 -21.77 -9.42
CA GLU A 503 14.78 -20.97 -8.36
C GLU A 503 14.57 -21.80 -7.08
N ALA A 504 14.05 -23.03 -7.20
CA ALA A 504 13.88 -23.94 -6.07
C ALA A 504 15.19 -24.24 -5.33
N ILE A 505 16.30 -24.44 -6.05
CA ILE A 505 17.62 -24.66 -5.46
C ILE A 505 18.05 -23.45 -4.61
N LEU A 506 17.81 -22.23 -5.09
CA LEU A 506 18.09 -21.01 -4.33
C LEU A 506 17.28 -20.97 -3.03
N TYR A 507 15.98 -21.30 -3.10
CA TYR A 507 15.10 -21.30 -1.93
C TYR A 507 15.45 -22.36 -0.89
N ILE A 508 15.84 -23.57 -1.32
CA ILE A 508 16.32 -24.62 -0.42
C ILE A 508 17.54 -24.13 0.38
N LEU A 509 18.55 -23.60 -0.33
CA LEU A 509 19.78 -23.13 0.32
C LEU A 509 19.54 -21.89 1.18
N ALA A 510 18.65 -20.99 0.75
CA ALA A 510 18.25 -19.82 1.52
C ALA A 510 17.60 -20.20 2.84
N ARG A 511 16.63 -21.12 2.82
CA ARG A 511 15.95 -21.60 4.04
C ARG A 511 16.89 -22.40 4.94
N ALA A 512 17.74 -23.26 4.38
CA ALA A 512 18.76 -23.98 5.15
C ALA A 512 19.71 -23.01 5.86
N SER A 513 20.17 -21.95 5.18
CA SER A 513 20.99 -20.90 5.77
C SER A 513 20.26 -20.11 6.87
N ALA A 514 18.97 -19.80 6.67
CA ALA A 514 18.14 -19.14 7.68
C ALA A 514 17.94 -20.02 8.93
N ALA A 515 17.80 -21.34 8.75
CA ALA A 515 17.70 -22.32 9.83
C ALA A 515 19.05 -22.65 10.50
N GLY A 516 20.18 -22.13 10.00
CA GLY A 516 21.51 -22.43 10.51
C GLY A 516 22.01 -23.84 10.17
N GLU A 517 21.40 -24.49 9.18
CA GLU A 517 21.81 -25.80 8.69
C GLU A 517 23.12 -25.71 7.88
N THR A 518 23.92 -26.78 7.94
CA THR A 518 25.12 -26.93 7.11
C THR A 518 24.85 -27.91 5.97
N TRP A 519 25.49 -27.66 4.83
CA TRP A 519 25.42 -28.54 3.66
C TRP A 519 26.79 -28.69 3.00
N ASP A 520 26.90 -29.67 2.11
CA ASP A 520 28.11 -29.91 1.33
C ASP A 520 28.41 -28.69 0.42
N PRO A 521 29.59 -28.04 0.55
CA PRO A 521 29.98 -26.94 -0.32
C PRO A 521 29.98 -27.26 -1.82
N ALA A 522 30.00 -28.54 -2.22
CA ALA A 522 29.81 -28.94 -3.60
C ALA A 522 28.48 -28.43 -4.20
N LEU A 523 27.43 -28.28 -3.37
CA LEU A 523 26.12 -27.80 -3.83
C LEU A 523 26.14 -26.34 -4.32
N ASP A 524 27.18 -25.56 -3.97
CA ASP A 524 27.33 -24.18 -4.43
C ASP A 524 27.47 -24.09 -5.96
N GLU A 525 27.90 -25.16 -6.63
CA GLU A 525 28.00 -25.20 -8.10
C GLU A 525 26.63 -25.11 -8.79
N HIS A 526 25.55 -25.37 -8.05
CA HIS A 526 24.18 -25.31 -8.55
C HIS A 526 23.49 -23.95 -8.30
N VAL A 527 24.14 -23.03 -7.59
CA VAL A 527 23.61 -21.68 -7.33
C VAL A 527 23.62 -20.86 -8.62
N GLN A 528 22.43 -20.43 -9.05
CA GLN A 528 22.20 -19.74 -10.32
C GLN A 528 21.66 -18.33 -10.06
N LEU A 529 22.52 -17.32 -10.16
CA LEU A 529 22.15 -15.92 -9.84
C LEU A 529 21.19 -15.32 -10.88
N ASP A 530 21.18 -15.86 -12.09
CA ASP A 530 20.23 -15.53 -13.15
C ASP A 530 18.79 -15.97 -12.84
N GLN A 531 18.59 -16.80 -11.80
CA GLN A 531 17.28 -17.29 -11.38
C GLN A 531 16.69 -16.55 -10.18
N ILE A 532 17.39 -15.52 -9.66
CA ILE A 532 16.86 -14.68 -8.57
C ILE A 532 15.74 -13.78 -9.12
N GLN A 533 14.57 -13.81 -8.50
CA GLN A 533 13.40 -13.05 -8.94
C GLN A 533 13.41 -11.60 -8.42
N PHE A 534 14.41 -10.80 -8.84
CA PHE A 534 14.59 -9.42 -8.34
C PHE A 534 13.38 -8.50 -8.53
N ASN A 535 12.48 -8.80 -9.47
CA ASN A 535 11.27 -8.02 -9.72
C ASN A 535 10.18 -8.20 -8.64
N TYR A 536 10.22 -9.29 -7.87
CA TYR A 536 9.21 -9.58 -6.85
C TYR A 536 9.53 -8.98 -5.46
N GLY A 537 10.76 -8.50 -5.24
CA GLY A 537 11.19 -7.94 -3.95
C GLY A 537 10.97 -8.88 -2.73
N GLY A 538 11.03 -8.29 -1.53
CA GLY A 538 10.56 -8.86 -0.27
C GLY A 538 10.85 -10.34 -0.01
N SER A 539 9.80 -11.11 0.26
CA SER A 539 9.85 -12.50 0.78
C SER A 539 10.54 -13.52 -0.13
N LYS A 540 10.71 -13.22 -1.43
CA LYS A 540 11.38 -14.10 -2.41
C LYS A 540 12.86 -13.74 -2.62
N VAL A 541 13.22 -12.46 -2.51
CA VAL A 541 14.59 -11.98 -2.79
C VAL A 541 15.43 -11.93 -1.51
N ASP A 542 14.88 -11.39 -0.43
CA ASP A 542 15.63 -11.11 0.80
C ASP A 542 16.22 -12.37 1.45
N PRO A 543 15.50 -13.52 1.51
CA PRO A 543 16.09 -14.75 2.06
C PRO A 543 17.30 -15.24 1.25
N VAL A 544 17.25 -15.10 -0.08
CA VAL A 544 18.36 -15.53 -0.97
C VAL A 544 19.56 -14.62 -0.78
N LEU A 545 19.35 -13.31 -0.73
CA LEU A 545 20.40 -12.33 -0.47
C LEU A 545 21.04 -12.54 0.91
N ALA A 546 20.24 -12.74 1.95
CA ALA A 546 20.72 -13.03 3.30
C ALA A 546 21.55 -14.33 3.35
N PHE A 547 21.19 -15.33 2.54
CA PHE A 547 21.99 -16.55 2.38
C PHE A 547 23.36 -16.26 1.75
N LEU A 548 23.41 -15.50 0.65
CA LEU A 548 24.65 -15.15 -0.03
C LEU A 548 25.59 -14.34 0.90
N ASP A 549 25.03 -13.47 1.73
CA ASP A 549 25.78 -12.68 2.71
C ASP A 549 26.37 -13.54 3.84
N LYS A 550 25.69 -14.61 4.24
CA LYS A 550 26.15 -15.53 5.30
C LYS A 550 27.21 -16.52 4.83
N LEU A 551 27.40 -16.71 3.52
CA LEU A 551 28.42 -17.62 3.01
C LEU A 551 29.84 -17.16 3.38
N PRO A 552 30.78 -18.09 3.60
CA PRO A 552 32.20 -17.75 3.65
C PRO A 552 32.63 -17.04 2.36
N LEU A 553 33.42 -15.96 2.48
CA LEU A 553 33.82 -15.10 1.37
C LEU A 553 34.36 -15.88 0.16
N ALA A 554 35.21 -16.89 0.40
CA ALA A 554 35.77 -17.73 -0.67
C ALA A 554 34.72 -18.54 -1.45
N ARG A 555 33.66 -19.01 -0.78
CA ARG A 555 32.55 -19.73 -1.41
C ARG A 555 31.68 -18.77 -2.23
N TRP A 556 31.31 -17.64 -1.63
CA TRP A 556 30.54 -16.59 -2.30
C TRP A 556 31.25 -16.06 -3.57
N ALA A 557 32.55 -15.75 -3.47
CA ALA A 557 33.31 -15.23 -4.61
C ALA A 557 33.36 -16.24 -5.77
N LYS A 558 33.48 -17.54 -5.47
CA LYS A 558 33.42 -18.61 -6.47
C LYS A 558 32.05 -18.68 -7.15
N ILE A 559 30.96 -18.52 -6.41
CA ILE A 559 29.59 -18.49 -6.96
C ILE A 559 29.42 -17.31 -7.91
N VAL A 560 29.79 -16.09 -7.50
CA VAL A 560 29.66 -14.89 -8.33
C VAL A 560 30.50 -15.03 -9.61
N ALA A 561 31.74 -15.50 -9.50
CA ALA A 561 32.60 -15.71 -10.67
C ALA A 561 32.03 -16.77 -11.64
N ALA A 562 31.50 -17.88 -11.11
CA ALA A 562 30.91 -18.95 -11.94
C ALA A 562 29.62 -18.50 -12.67
N ASN A 563 28.93 -17.49 -12.15
CA ASN A 563 27.68 -16.98 -12.70
C ASN A 563 27.85 -15.84 -13.72
N ARG A 564 29.09 -15.41 -14.00
CA ARG A 564 29.39 -14.34 -14.97
C ARG A 564 28.71 -14.55 -16.33
N GLU A 565 28.92 -15.71 -16.94
CA GLU A 565 28.39 -16.01 -18.28
C GLU A 565 26.87 -16.20 -18.27
N ARG A 566 26.31 -16.74 -17.17
CA ARG A 566 24.86 -16.89 -17.00
C ARG A 566 24.16 -15.54 -16.94
N CYS A 567 24.77 -14.58 -16.25
CA CYS A 567 24.26 -13.21 -16.14
C CYS A 567 24.68 -12.32 -17.31
N ALA A 568 25.26 -12.85 -18.40
CA ALA A 568 25.70 -12.03 -19.53
C ALA A 568 24.53 -11.29 -20.23
N GLY A 569 23.29 -11.80 -20.12
CA GLY A 569 22.07 -11.13 -20.58
C GLY A 569 21.72 -9.89 -19.74
N GLU A 570 21.81 -10.04 -18.41
CA GLU A 570 21.39 -9.08 -17.38
C GLU A 570 22.51 -8.92 -16.34
N PRO A 571 23.60 -8.18 -16.69
CA PRO A 571 24.80 -8.13 -15.85
C PRO A 571 24.59 -7.38 -14.52
N ASP A 572 23.52 -6.59 -14.39
CA ASP A 572 23.14 -5.92 -13.15
C ASP A 572 22.79 -6.90 -12.02
N ARG A 573 22.39 -8.14 -12.34
CA ARG A 573 22.17 -9.19 -11.34
C ARG A 573 23.42 -9.48 -10.50
N LEU A 574 24.61 -9.39 -11.10
CA LEU A 574 25.87 -9.58 -10.38
C LEU A 574 26.14 -8.43 -9.40
N VAL A 575 25.70 -7.22 -9.75
CA VAL A 575 25.81 -6.03 -8.88
C VAL A 575 24.92 -6.20 -7.64
N LYS A 576 23.68 -6.68 -7.84
CA LYS A 576 22.68 -6.88 -6.78
C LYS A 576 23.02 -7.94 -5.74
N VAL A 577 24.15 -8.66 -5.90
CA VAL A 577 24.62 -9.66 -4.91
C VAL A 577 25.99 -9.32 -4.32
N LEU A 578 26.54 -8.14 -4.63
CA LEU A 578 27.81 -7.68 -4.08
C LEU A 578 27.75 -7.51 -2.56
N ARG A 579 28.90 -7.72 -1.91
CA ARG A 579 29.11 -7.60 -0.47
C ARG A 579 30.16 -6.53 -0.14
N PRO A 580 30.10 -5.87 1.03
CA PRO A 580 31.12 -4.90 1.45
C PRO A 580 32.57 -5.43 1.42
N ASP A 581 32.77 -6.73 1.62
CA ASP A 581 34.08 -7.40 1.58
C ASP A 581 34.44 -8.00 0.21
N THR A 582 33.86 -7.49 -0.88
CA THR A 582 34.12 -7.98 -2.25
C THR A 582 35.58 -7.75 -2.66
N PRO A 583 36.32 -8.78 -3.11
CA PRO A 583 37.69 -8.61 -3.58
C PRO A 583 37.78 -7.72 -4.83
N PRO A 584 38.83 -6.88 -4.98
CA PRO A 584 38.98 -5.97 -6.12
C PRO A 584 38.93 -6.65 -7.50
N GLU A 585 39.49 -7.86 -7.62
CA GLU A 585 39.47 -8.63 -8.87
C GLU A 585 38.05 -9.06 -9.28
N LEU A 586 37.16 -9.26 -8.30
CA LEU A 586 35.77 -9.60 -8.55
C LEU A 586 34.95 -8.35 -8.91
N LEU A 587 35.26 -7.20 -8.29
CA LEU A 587 34.70 -5.90 -8.70
C LEU A 587 35.05 -5.57 -10.15
N ASP A 588 36.32 -5.75 -10.55
CA ASP A 588 36.75 -5.55 -11.94
C ASP A 588 35.97 -6.45 -12.91
N MET A 589 35.73 -7.71 -12.53
CA MET A 589 34.94 -8.65 -13.34
C MET A 589 33.47 -8.21 -13.47
N VAL A 590 32.82 -7.86 -12.36
CA VAL A 590 31.41 -7.47 -12.35
C VAL A 590 31.19 -6.17 -13.11
N PHE A 591 31.99 -5.13 -12.83
CA PHE A 591 31.87 -3.86 -13.55
C PHE A 591 32.25 -4.00 -15.02
N GLY A 592 33.23 -4.84 -15.36
CA GLY A 592 33.53 -5.17 -16.74
C GLY A 592 32.35 -5.83 -17.48
N ALA A 593 31.57 -6.67 -16.80
CA ALA A 593 30.35 -7.27 -17.36
C ALA A 593 29.24 -6.24 -17.56
N VAL A 594 29.03 -5.33 -16.60
CA VAL A 594 28.08 -4.22 -16.69
C VAL A 594 28.44 -3.29 -17.86
N MET A 595 29.71 -2.92 -17.98
CA MET A 595 30.20 -2.04 -19.05
C MET A 595 30.24 -2.70 -20.44
N ALA A 596 30.10 -4.01 -20.53
CA ALA A 596 29.90 -4.69 -21.82
C ALA A 596 28.47 -4.50 -22.38
N LYS A 597 27.50 -4.15 -21.52
CA LYS A 597 26.10 -3.88 -21.89
C LYS A 597 25.49 -2.71 -21.08
N PRO A 598 26.08 -1.51 -21.11
CA PRO A 598 25.57 -0.36 -20.35
C PRO A 598 24.11 -0.02 -20.71
N GLN A 599 23.68 -0.29 -21.94
CA GLN A 599 22.31 -0.10 -22.41
C GLN A 599 21.26 -1.02 -21.73
N ALA A 600 21.69 -2.11 -21.09
CA ALA A 600 20.81 -2.98 -20.30
C ALA A 600 20.50 -2.39 -18.91
N ILE A 601 21.26 -1.37 -18.48
CA ILE A 601 21.08 -0.70 -17.19
C ILE A 601 19.93 0.30 -17.30
N GLY A 602 18.92 0.09 -16.46
CA GLY A 602 17.69 0.86 -16.41
C GLY A 602 17.53 1.57 -15.08
N HIS A 603 16.43 2.31 -14.94
CA HIS A 603 16.07 2.84 -13.63
C HIS A 603 15.89 1.70 -12.63
N GLY A 604 16.42 1.84 -11.42
CA GLY A 604 16.33 0.77 -10.42
C GLY A 604 17.46 -0.26 -10.49
N SER A 605 18.11 -0.45 -11.65
CA SER A 605 18.79 -1.72 -11.93
C SER A 605 20.06 -1.98 -11.13
N LEU A 606 20.82 -0.96 -10.71
CA LEU A 606 22.02 -1.22 -9.91
C LEU A 606 21.73 -1.54 -8.43
N GLY A 607 20.49 -1.35 -7.99
CA GLY A 607 20.06 -1.58 -6.60
C GLY A 607 20.81 -0.71 -5.58
N ASN A 608 20.57 -0.96 -4.29
CA ASN A 608 21.12 -0.14 -3.19
C ASN A 608 22.42 -0.71 -2.59
N ARG A 609 22.84 -1.92 -3.00
CA ARG A 609 24.01 -2.59 -2.42
C ARG A 609 25.34 -1.95 -2.80
N LEU A 610 25.43 -1.27 -3.95
CA LEU A 610 26.66 -0.57 -4.33
C LEU A 610 27.06 0.51 -3.32
N GLY A 611 26.08 1.21 -2.73
CA GLY A 611 26.34 2.24 -1.72
C GLY A 611 27.06 1.69 -0.48
N ALA A 612 26.86 0.42 -0.15
CA ALA A 612 27.49 -0.22 1.02
C ALA A 612 28.97 -0.60 0.82
N LEU A 613 29.49 -0.54 -0.41
CA LEU A 613 30.88 -0.91 -0.73
C LEU A 613 31.88 0.22 -0.42
N GLY A 614 31.42 1.47 -0.29
CA GLY A 614 32.27 2.61 0.03
C GLY A 614 33.30 2.96 -1.05
N PRO A 615 34.41 3.66 -0.71
CA PRO A 615 35.34 4.23 -1.70
C PRO A 615 36.18 3.20 -2.48
N GLU A 616 36.21 1.94 -2.07
CA GLU A 616 37.02 0.88 -2.69
C GLU A 616 36.59 0.58 -4.13
N ILE A 617 35.33 0.90 -4.49
CA ILE A 617 34.79 0.67 -5.83
C ILE A 617 35.28 1.68 -6.87
N VAL A 618 35.78 2.84 -6.46
CA VAL A 618 36.08 3.95 -7.37
C VAL A 618 37.11 3.52 -8.42
N ALA A 619 38.19 2.88 -7.99
CA ALA A 619 39.25 2.46 -8.91
C ALA A 619 38.80 1.34 -9.88
N PRO A 620 38.14 0.25 -9.42
CA PRO A 620 37.53 -0.75 -10.32
C PRO A 620 36.53 -0.16 -11.31
N LEU A 621 35.63 0.72 -10.85
CA LEU A 621 34.61 1.31 -11.71
C LEU A 621 35.22 2.22 -12.77
N LEU A 622 36.21 3.05 -12.42
CA LEU A 622 36.94 3.89 -13.38
C LEU A 622 37.69 3.04 -14.43
N ARG A 623 38.31 1.93 -14.01
CA ARG A 623 38.95 0.98 -14.95
C ARG A 623 37.94 0.35 -15.90
N ALA A 624 36.78 -0.06 -15.40
CA ALA A 624 35.73 -0.68 -16.19
C ALA A 624 35.12 0.31 -17.20
N ILE A 625 34.88 1.56 -16.78
CA ILE A 625 34.36 2.61 -17.66
C ILE A 625 35.40 2.95 -18.75
N GLY A 626 36.67 3.09 -18.38
CA GLY A 626 37.76 3.42 -19.30
C GLY A 626 37.43 4.61 -20.19
N ASP A 627 37.60 4.44 -21.50
CA ASP A 627 37.37 5.48 -22.51
C ASP A 627 35.90 5.57 -22.98
N ALA A 628 34.99 4.74 -22.46
CA ALA A 628 33.58 4.77 -22.86
C ALA A 628 32.93 6.14 -22.53
N PRO A 629 31.92 6.61 -23.30
CA PRO A 629 31.22 7.84 -22.97
C PRO A 629 30.62 7.79 -21.55
N ALA A 630 30.67 8.90 -20.83
CA ALA A 630 30.00 9.03 -19.54
C ALA A 630 28.50 9.26 -19.78
N GLU A 631 27.79 8.20 -20.17
CA GLU A 631 26.37 8.26 -20.57
C GLU A 631 25.51 8.82 -19.43
N ASN A 632 24.66 9.82 -19.72
CA ASN A 632 23.86 10.51 -18.70
C ASN A 632 23.04 9.54 -17.85
N THR A 633 22.33 8.60 -18.48
CA THR A 633 21.52 7.66 -17.70
C THR A 633 22.38 6.76 -16.82
N PHE A 634 23.42 6.15 -17.37
CA PHE A 634 24.28 5.28 -16.57
C PHE A 634 24.87 6.03 -15.37
N MET A 635 25.29 7.28 -15.58
CA MET A 635 25.78 8.14 -14.51
C MET A 635 24.70 8.50 -13.48
N LYS A 636 23.44 8.73 -13.89
CA LYS A 636 22.32 8.91 -12.96
C LYS A 636 22.02 7.66 -12.15
N GLU A 637 22.11 6.48 -12.76
CA GLU A 637 21.95 5.22 -12.02
C GLU A 637 23.09 4.98 -11.03
N LEU A 638 24.31 5.36 -11.38
CA LEU A 638 25.44 5.37 -10.43
C LEU A 638 25.22 6.38 -9.32
N GLU A 639 24.75 7.59 -9.62
CA GLU A 639 24.43 8.63 -8.62
C GLU A 639 23.40 8.12 -7.61
N ARG A 640 22.37 7.42 -8.10
CA ARG A 640 21.31 6.83 -7.27
C ARG A 640 21.81 5.65 -6.42
N ALA A 641 22.70 4.81 -6.98
CA ALA A 641 23.14 3.58 -6.34
C ALA A 641 24.33 3.77 -5.38
N LEU A 642 25.05 4.89 -5.47
CA LEU A 642 26.28 5.15 -4.72
C LEU A 642 26.09 6.17 -3.60
N ASP A 643 26.94 6.08 -2.58
CA ASP A 643 27.09 7.17 -1.62
C ASP A 643 27.54 8.47 -2.33
N PRO A 644 27.01 9.66 -1.96
CA PRO A 644 27.33 10.91 -2.64
C PRO A 644 28.84 11.23 -2.72
N ALA A 645 29.62 10.90 -1.69
CA ALA A 645 31.06 11.14 -1.70
C ALA A 645 31.79 10.19 -2.66
N VAL A 646 31.33 8.94 -2.75
CA VAL A 646 31.86 7.94 -3.68
C VAL A 646 31.54 8.31 -5.12
N PHE A 647 30.29 8.73 -5.39
CA PHE A 647 29.89 9.22 -6.70
C PHE A 647 30.70 10.45 -7.13
N ALA A 648 30.91 11.41 -6.22
CA ALA A 648 31.75 12.57 -6.49
C ALA A 648 33.18 12.19 -6.89
N ALA A 649 33.79 11.22 -6.20
CA ALA A 649 35.13 10.71 -6.53
C ALA A 649 35.16 9.99 -7.89
N VAL A 650 34.12 9.24 -8.25
CA VAL A 650 33.97 8.64 -9.59
C VAL A 650 33.88 9.74 -10.66
N LYS A 651 33.03 10.76 -10.44
CA LYS A 651 32.85 11.88 -11.36
C LYS A 651 34.15 12.68 -11.57
N GLU A 652 34.89 12.93 -10.51
CA GLU A 652 36.21 13.58 -10.58
C GLU A 652 37.23 12.70 -11.33
N GLY A 653 37.28 11.40 -11.00
CA GLY A 653 38.22 10.46 -11.58
C GLY A 653 37.98 10.15 -13.07
N LEU A 654 36.76 10.35 -13.57
CA LEU A 654 36.44 10.20 -15.00
C LEU A 654 37.16 11.23 -15.88
N GLY A 655 37.45 12.43 -15.34
CA GLY A 655 38.16 13.49 -16.06
C GLY A 655 37.50 13.98 -17.35
N LYS A 656 36.20 13.67 -17.55
CA LYS A 656 35.42 14.01 -18.75
C LYS A 656 34.00 14.44 -18.38
N ALA A 657 33.37 15.22 -19.27
CA ALA A 657 32.00 15.65 -19.08
C ALA A 657 31.04 14.46 -19.21
N VAL A 658 30.07 14.37 -18.28
CA VAL A 658 28.89 13.51 -18.44
C VAL A 658 28.10 14.01 -19.63
N GLU A 659 27.64 13.10 -20.50
CA GLU A 659 26.77 13.47 -21.62
C GLU A 659 25.55 14.23 -21.07
N THR A 660 25.00 15.17 -21.83
CA THR A 660 23.64 15.67 -21.52
C THR A 660 22.60 14.65 -22.04
N PRO A 661 21.36 14.65 -21.54
CA PRO A 661 20.29 13.80 -22.10
C PRO A 661 20.16 13.93 -23.62
N GLU A 662 20.40 15.13 -24.16
CA GLU A 662 20.34 15.45 -25.58
C GLU A 662 21.53 14.86 -26.36
N GLN A 663 22.72 14.82 -25.77
CA GLN A 663 23.89 14.16 -26.36
C GLN A 663 23.71 12.65 -26.38
N GLU A 664 23.21 12.06 -25.29
CA GLU A 664 22.87 10.63 -25.19
C GLU A 664 21.82 10.25 -26.24
N LEU A 665 20.73 11.03 -26.34
CA LEU A 665 19.67 10.81 -27.33
C LEU A 665 20.20 10.84 -28.76
N ARG A 666 21.01 11.85 -29.13
CA ARG A 666 21.60 11.95 -30.48
C ARG A 666 22.49 10.75 -30.81
N ARG A 667 23.35 10.33 -29.87
CA ARG A 667 24.23 9.18 -30.04
C ARG A 667 23.44 7.87 -30.22
N LEU A 668 22.46 7.62 -29.35
CA LEU A 668 21.63 6.42 -29.42
C LEU A 668 20.74 6.40 -30.66
N ALA A 669 20.11 7.52 -31.00
CA ALA A 669 19.29 7.62 -32.18
C ALA A 669 20.10 7.38 -33.46
N ALA A 670 21.36 7.85 -33.51
CA ALA A 670 22.26 7.60 -34.64
C ALA A 670 22.73 6.13 -34.75
N SER A 671 22.80 5.38 -33.64
CA SER A 671 23.29 3.99 -33.64
C SER A 671 22.23 2.96 -34.06
N VAL A 672 20.95 3.30 -33.95
CA VAL A 672 19.85 2.43 -34.38
C VAL A 672 19.71 2.48 -35.91
N PRO A 673 19.73 1.36 -36.64
CA PRO A 673 19.51 1.36 -38.09
C PRO A 673 18.03 1.65 -38.45
N GLY A 674 17.76 2.04 -39.69
CA GLY A 674 16.39 2.25 -40.20
C GLY A 674 16.00 3.71 -40.44
N ALA A 675 14.74 3.92 -40.83
CA ALA A 675 14.18 5.24 -41.12
C ALA A 675 14.20 6.15 -39.88
N LYS A 676 14.48 7.44 -40.11
CA LYS A 676 14.49 8.48 -39.07
C LYS A 676 13.33 9.42 -39.30
N ILE A 677 12.68 9.81 -38.22
CA ILE A 677 11.65 10.83 -38.20
C ILE A 677 12.09 11.97 -37.29
N ARG A 678 11.80 13.19 -37.72
CA ARG A 678 12.07 14.40 -36.95
C ARG A 678 10.97 14.57 -35.90
N ILE A 679 11.39 14.70 -34.64
CA ILE A 679 10.54 15.14 -33.54
C ILE A 679 11.10 16.43 -32.94
N TYR A 680 10.24 17.14 -32.21
CA TYR A 680 10.62 18.33 -31.46
C TYR A 680 10.33 18.14 -29.99
N ARG A 681 11.39 17.98 -29.18
CA ARG A 681 11.26 17.86 -27.73
C ARG A 681 10.88 19.22 -27.14
N LEU A 682 9.91 19.20 -26.24
CA LEU A 682 9.38 20.36 -25.54
C LEU A 682 9.95 20.40 -24.12
N ARG A 683 10.31 21.58 -23.64
CA ARG A 683 10.76 21.82 -22.27
C ARG A 683 10.21 23.13 -21.72
N ARG A 684 9.90 23.13 -20.42
CA ARG A 684 9.62 24.34 -19.67
C ARG A 684 10.92 25.09 -19.36
N GLY A 685 10.97 26.37 -19.72
CA GLY A 685 12.04 27.29 -19.32
C GLY A 685 11.78 27.89 -17.94
N GLU A 686 12.84 28.20 -17.21
CA GLU A 686 12.76 28.83 -15.88
C GLU A 686 12.47 30.34 -15.93
N ALA A 687 12.67 30.97 -17.09
CA ALA A 687 12.46 32.39 -17.29
C ALA A 687 11.09 32.68 -17.93
N GLU A 688 10.55 33.87 -17.63
CA GLU A 688 9.42 34.44 -18.37
C GLU A 688 9.77 34.56 -19.87
N PRO A 689 8.82 34.27 -20.78
CA PRO A 689 9.04 34.48 -22.20
C PRO A 689 9.16 35.98 -22.52
N ALA A 690 9.90 36.31 -23.58
CA ALA A 690 9.89 37.67 -24.11
C ALA A 690 8.45 38.07 -24.46
N ALA A 691 8.08 39.35 -24.24
CA ALA A 691 6.70 39.82 -24.44
C ALA A 691 6.18 39.56 -25.87
N ASP A 692 7.07 39.60 -26.86
CA ASP A 692 6.79 39.32 -28.27
C ASP A 692 6.91 37.85 -28.66
N SER A 693 7.35 36.95 -27.77
CA SER A 693 7.47 35.51 -28.03
C SER A 693 6.12 34.89 -28.37
N VAL A 694 6.05 34.06 -29.42
CA VAL A 694 4.82 33.31 -29.74
C VAL A 694 4.71 32.07 -28.85
N ALA A 695 5.79 31.29 -28.75
CA ALA A 695 5.84 30.09 -27.92
C ALA A 695 5.86 30.44 -26.43
N ARG A 696 4.96 29.81 -25.65
CA ARG A 696 4.82 30.02 -24.19
C ARG A 696 3.99 28.92 -23.55
N ILE A 697 4.15 28.75 -22.23
CA ILE A 697 3.35 27.89 -21.37
C ILE A 697 2.61 28.81 -20.39
N GLY A 698 1.29 28.69 -20.29
CA GLY A 698 0.44 29.59 -19.51
C GLY A 698 0.39 31.04 -20.04
N GLY A 699 -0.17 31.92 -19.21
CA GLY A 699 -0.46 33.31 -19.54
C GLY A 699 -1.59 33.46 -20.55
N THR A 700 -1.58 34.55 -21.32
CA THR A 700 -2.55 34.76 -22.41
C THR A 700 -1.81 34.78 -23.75
N PRO A 701 -2.20 33.95 -24.73
CA PRO A 701 -1.52 33.89 -26.02
C PRO A 701 -1.77 35.14 -26.86
N ARG A 702 -0.85 35.40 -27.80
CA ARG A 702 -0.96 36.52 -28.73
C ARG A 702 -2.12 36.29 -29.71
N GLY A 703 -2.76 37.38 -30.11
CA GLY A 703 -3.80 37.36 -31.15
C GLY A 703 -5.18 36.80 -30.74
N ILE A 704 -5.30 36.22 -29.55
CA ILE A 704 -6.58 35.69 -29.04
C ILE A 704 -7.19 36.72 -28.08
N VAL A 705 -8.32 37.31 -28.49
CA VAL A 705 -9.05 38.33 -27.73
C VAL A 705 -10.10 37.71 -26.80
N THR A 706 -10.68 36.59 -27.22
CA THR A 706 -11.71 35.86 -26.47
C THR A 706 -11.29 34.40 -26.42
N PRO A 707 -11.02 33.83 -25.22
CA PRO A 707 -10.71 32.42 -25.10
C PRO A 707 -11.91 31.56 -25.52
N PRO A 708 -11.69 30.32 -25.97
CA PRO A 708 -12.74 29.32 -26.13
C PRO A 708 -13.52 29.16 -24.81
N VAL A 709 -14.78 28.72 -24.92
CA VAL A 709 -15.65 28.50 -23.76
C VAL A 709 -16.15 27.06 -23.71
N ASP A 710 -16.16 26.48 -22.52
CA ASP A 710 -16.94 25.26 -22.22
C ASP A 710 -18.01 25.60 -21.19
N ARG A 711 -19.24 25.12 -21.38
CA ARG A 711 -20.38 25.41 -20.48
C ARG A 711 -20.58 26.90 -20.11
N LYS A 712 -20.18 27.83 -21.00
CA LYS A 712 -20.19 29.31 -20.84
C LYS A 712 -19.08 29.88 -19.96
N GLU A 713 -18.13 29.06 -19.53
CA GLU A 713 -16.95 29.48 -18.80
C GLU A 713 -15.74 29.53 -19.75
N PRO A 714 -14.89 30.56 -19.64
CA PRO A 714 -13.68 30.64 -20.46
C PRO A 714 -12.72 29.52 -20.07
N MET A 715 -12.27 28.76 -21.07
CA MET A 715 -11.21 27.76 -20.88
C MET A 715 -9.87 28.46 -20.56
N THR A 716 -9.02 27.74 -19.84
CA THR A 716 -7.67 28.18 -19.46
C THR A 716 -6.66 27.83 -20.53
N HIS A 717 -5.78 28.78 -20.85
CA HIS A 717 -4.68 28.56 -21.79
C HIS A 717 -3.57 27.72 -21.15
N VAL A 718 -3.19 26.61 -21.80
CA VAL A 718 -2.14 25.71 -21.31
C VAL A 718 -0.80 26.01 -21.94
N LEU A 719 -0.72 26.01 -23.28
CA LEU A 719 0.51 26.27 -24.02
C LEU A 719 0.25 26.78 -25.44
N THR A 720 1.23 27.45 -26.02
CA THR A 720 1.26 27.87 -27.42
C THR A 720 2.51 27.33 -28.10
N LEU A 721 2.32 26.62 -29.22
CA LEU A 721 3.39 26.20 -30.11
C LEU A 721 3.62 27.26 -31.20
N ASP A 722 4.88 27.64 -31.40
CA ASP A 722 5.32 28.48 -32.51
C ASP A 722 5.64 27.60 -33.72
N LEU A 723 4.82 27.67 -34.77
CA LEU A 723 5.00 26.83 -35.97
C LEU A 723 6.25 27.19 -36.80
N ALA A 724 6.82 28.39 -36.64
CA ALA A 724 8.09 28.72 -37.27
C ALA A 724 9.26 27.93 -36.68
N GLN A 725 9.10 27.38 -35.47
CA GLN A 725 10.05 26.45 -34.83
C GLN A 725 9.76 24.98 -35.18
N LEU A 726 8.63 24.68 -35.83
CA LEU A 726 8.11 23.33 -36.07
C LEU A 726 7.75 23.13 -37.57
N PRO A 727 8.73 23.11 -38.49
CA PRO A 727 8.48 23.13 -39.94
C PRO A 727 7.62 21.97 -40.48
N GLU A 728 7.72 20.76 -39.94
CA GLU A 728 6.89 19.62 -40.35
C GLU A 728 5.43 19.83 -39.97
N LEU A 729 5.16 20.44 -38.81
CA LEU A 729 3.80 20.79 -38.40
C LEU A 729 3.27 21.98 -39.21
N ALA A 730 4.11 22.99 -39.46
CA ALA A 730 3.75 24.13 -40.32
C ALA A 730 3.40 23.70 -41.75
N ALA A 731 4.07 22.67 -42.28
CA ALA A 731 3.77 22.12 -43.60
C ALA A 731 2.40 21.42 -43.65
N LYS A 732 1.95 20.81 -42.54
CA LYS A 732 0.62 20.18 -42.42
C LYS A 732 -0.52 21.21 -42.30
N HIS A 733 -0.25 22.39 -41.76
CA HIS A 733 -1.25 23.47 -41.58
C HIS A 733 -0.84 24.77 -42.29
N PRO A 734 -0.93 24.84 -43.63
CA PRO A 734 -0.53 26.02 -44.38
C PRO A 734 -1.28 27.28 -43.95
N GLY A 735 -0.54 28.34 -43.64
CA GLY A 735 -1.09 29.64 -43.23
C GLY A 735 -1.22 29.82 -41.71
N ALA A 736 -1.13 28.76 -40.92
CA ALA A 736 -1.05 28.86 -39.47
C ALA A 736 0.35 29.29 -39.03
N ARG A 737 0.41 30.13 -37.99
CA ARG A 737 1.65 30.64 -37.38
C ARG A 737 1.81 30.18 -35.93
N ALA A 738 0.72 29.93 -35.21
CA ALA A 738 0.73 29.36 -33.87
C ALA A 738 -0.44 28.41 -33.65
N LEU A 739 -0.26 27.49 -32.70
CA LEU A 739 -1.30 26.59 -32.18
C LEU A 739 -1.38 26.77 -30.66
N SER A 740 -2.55 27.15 -30.14
CA SER A 740 -2.78 27.29 -28.69
C SER A 740 -3.71 26.18 -28.19
N LEU A 741 -3.34 25.53 -27.09
CA LEU A 741 -4.17 24.56 -26.37
C LEU A 741 -4.89 25.25 -25.20
N TYR A 742 -6.18 24.99 -25.07
CA TYR A 742 -7.03 25.43 -23.98
C TYR A 742 -7.73 24.23 -23.33
N LEU A 743 -7.84 24.22 -22.01
CA LEU A 743 -8.56 23.22 -21.22
C LEU A 743 -9.58 23.90 -20.28
N PRO A 744 -10.76 23.31 -20.03
CA PRO A 744 -11.76 23.89 -19.13
C PRO A 744 -11.25 24.02 -17.68
N ASP A 745 -10.80 22.92 -17.07
CA ASP A 745 -10.35 22.88 -15.67
C ASP A 745 -8.98 22.18 -15.54
N PRO A 746 -7.87 22.84 -15.93
CA PRO A 746 -6.55 22.22 -15.92
C PRO A 746 -6.13 21.69 -14.54
N ASP A 747 -6.62 22.27 -13.45
CA ASP A 747 -6.17 21.94 -12.08
C ASP A 747 -6.87 20.70 -11.47
N THR A 748 -8.05 20.32 -11.96
CA THR A 748 -8.84 19.21 -11.37
C THR A 748 -8.72 17.90 -12.13
N GLY A 749 -8.24 17.91 -13.37
CA GLY A 749 -8.24 16.72 -14.23
C GLY A 749 -9.54 16.52 -15.01
N GLU A 750 -10.58 17.30 -14.69
CA GLU A 750 -11.91 17.11 -15.26
C GLU A 750 -12.02 17.67 -16.67
N ARG A 751 -12.73 16.93 -17.53
CA ARG A 751 -13.13 17.38 -18.89
C ARG A 751 -11.98 17.79 -19.81
N HIS A 752 -10.75 17.30 -19.60
CA HIS A 752 -9.62 17.56 -20.50
C HIS A 752 -9.90 17.23 -21.97
N ARG A 753 -10.68 16.17 -22.23
CA ARG A 753 -11.11 15.77 -23.58
C ARG A 753 -11.98 16.82 -24.29
N HIS A 754 -12.54 17.79 -23.56
CA HIS A 754 -13.31 18.90 -24.12
C HIS A 754 -12.42 20.12 -24.44
N GLY A 755 -11.11 19.98 -24.35
CA GLY A 755 -10.17 21.05 -24.69
C GLY A 755 -10.33 21.57 -26.12
N ALA A 756 -9.80 22.76 -26.36
CA ALA A 756 -9.87 23.42 -27.64
C ALA A 756 -8.48 23.75 -28.19
N LEU A 757 -8.31 23.49 -29.49
CA LEU A 757 -7.14 23.87 -30.28
C LEU A 757 -7.46 25.13 -31.09
N VAL A 758 -6.69 26.19 -30.88
CA VAL A 758 -6.86 27.47 -31.60
C VAL A 758 -5.64 27.72 -32.49
N TRP A 759 -5.87 27.65 -33.80
CA TRP A 759 -4.89 27.99 -34.82
C TRP A 759 -4.95 29.48 -35.14
N THR A 760 -3.81 30.17 -35.14
CA THR A 760 -3.74 31.61 -35.46
C THR A 760 -2.77 31.88 -36.58
N THR A 761 -3.13 32.78 -37.49
CA THR A 761 -2.27 33.29 -38.57
C THR A 761 -1.32 34.40 -38.09
N GLU A 762 -0.32 34.77 -38.90
CA GLU A 762 0.59 35.89 -38.59
C GLU A 762 -0.15 37.22 -38.41
N GLU A 763 -1.19 37.47 -39.23
CA GLU A 763 -2.04 38.66 -39.11
C GLU A 763 -2.79 38.68 -37.76
N GLU A 764 -3.22 37.52 -37.29
CA GLU A 764 -3.99 37.37 -36.07
C GLU A 764 -3.16 37.60 -34.82
N LEU A 765 -1.91 37.15 -34.78
CA LEU A 765 -0.97 37.40 -33.69
C LEU A 765 -0.72 38.90 -33.43
N GLY A 766 -1.00 39.76 -34.41
CA GLY A 766 -0.93 41.21 -34.30
C GLY A 766 -2.16 41.86 -33.65
N ARG A 767 -3.29 41.16 -33.51
CA ARG A 767 -4.56 41.72 -33.02
C ARG A 767 -4.55 41.98 -31.50
N ALA A 768 -3.80 41.18 -30.74
CA ALA A 768 -3.65 41.33 -29.30
C ALA A 768 -2.23 40.95 -28.86
N PRO A 769 -1.61 41.69 -27.92
CA PRO A 769 -0.25 41.43 -27.47
C PRO A 769 -0.11 40.20 -26.55
N GLY A 770 -1.22 39.63 -26.06
CA GLY A 770 -1.21 38.60 -25.02
C GLY A 770 -0.72 39.12 -23.67
N SER A 771 -0.51 38.21 -22.72
CA SER A 771 0.09 38.47 -21.40
C SER A 771 1.16 37.42 -21.10
N ILE A 772 2.23 37.85 -20.43
CA ILE A 772 3.29 36.97 -19.91
C ILE A 772 3.17 36.75 -18.40
N GLU A 773 2.17 37.35 -17.76
CA GLU A 773 1.86 37.08 -16.34
C GLU A 773 1.61 35.58 -16.16
N ASP A 774 2.29 34.97 -15.20
CA ASP A 774 2.30 33.53 -14.91
C ASP A 774 2.73 32.63 -16.08
N ALA A 775 3.36 33.20 -17.12
CA ALA A 775 3.84 32.43 -18.27
C ALA A 775 5.29 31.97 -18.12
N ALA A 776 5.60 30.77 -18.63
CA ALA A 776 6.95 30.26 -18.78
C ALA A 776 7.36 30.17 -20.26
N ALA A 777 8.65 30.33 -20.54
CA ALA A 777 9.18 30.10 -21.88
C ALA A 777 9.01 28.63 -22.28
N LEU A 778 8.52 28.37 -23.50
CA LEU A 778 8.52 27.04 -24.10
C LEU A 778 9.76 26.87 -24.97
N LEU A 779 10.64 25.93 -24.60
CA LEU A 779 11.86 25.63 -25.33
C LEU A 779 11.62 24.44 -26.25
N VAL A 780 12.10 24.53 -27.49
CA VAL A 780 11.90 23.54 -28.54
C VAL A 780 13.25 23.08 -29.10
N GLU A 781 13.48 21.77 -29.12
CA GLU A 781 14.70 21.17 -29.67
C GLU A 781 14.41 20.05 -30.67
N ALA A 782 15.06 20.11 -31.83
CA ALA A 782 14.87 19.15 -32.92
C ALA A 782 15.77 17.90 -32.77
N PHE A 783 15.18 16.72 -32.93
CA PHE A 783 15.88 15.42 -32.93
C PHE A 783 15.40 14.50 -34.04
N ASP A 784 16.33 13.82 -34.71
CA ASP A 784 16.02 12.71 -35.61
C ASP A 784 16.05 11.40 -34.83
N VAL A 785 14.90 10.75 -34.65
CA VAL A 785 14.75 9.51 -33.88
C VAL A 785 14.35 8.34 -34.79
N PRO A 786 14.65 7.08 -34.41
CA PRO A 786 14.24 5.91 -35.20
C PRO A 786 12.71 5.78 -35.22
N GLU A 787 12.12 5.63 -36.41
CA GLU A 787 10.65 5.53 -36.56
C GLU A 787 10.05 4.36 -35.76
N GLN A 788 10.80 3.25 -35.64
CA GLN A 788 10.37 2.05 -34.91
C GLN A 788 10.07 2.28 -33.41
N ILE A 789 10.50 3.39 -32.79
CA ILE A 789 10.21 3.63 -31.37
C ILE A 789 8.71 3.81 -31.09
N PHE A 790 7.96 4.23 -32.11
CA PHE A 790 6.50 4.44 -32.04
C PHE A 790 5.70 3.15 -32.27
N GLY A 791 6.32 2.04 -32.68
CA GLY A 791 5.64 0.78 -32.95
C GLY A 791 5.20 0.01 -31.68
N GLY A 792 4.33 -1.00 -31.86
CA GLY A 792 3.75 -1.80 -30.76
C GLY A 792 4.54 -3.08 -30.39
N GLY A 793 5.69 -3.32 -31.03
CA GLY A 793 6.51 -4.50 -30.76
C GLY A 793 7.53 -4.28 -29.63
N GLU A 794 8.04 -5.38 -29.07
CA GLU A 794 9.14 -5.32 -28.10
C GLU A 794 10.39 -4.71 -28.75
N LEU A 795 10.88 -3.63 -28.16
CA LEU A 795 12.14 -3.00 -28.55
C LEU A 795 13.28 -3.54 -27.70
N GLU A 796 14.44 -3.69 -28.32
CA GLU A 796 15.68 -4.08 -27.63
C GLU A 796 16.76 -2.99 -27.74
N GLY A 797 17.73 -3.05 -26.82
CA GLY A 797 18.95 -2.26 -26.85
C GLY A 797 18.72 -0.74 -27.00
N ALA A 798 19.45 -0.13 -27.94
CA ALA A 798 19.43 1.32 -28.15
C ALA A 798 18.04 1.85 -28.55
N ALA A 799 17.22 1.08 -29.26
CA ALA A 799 15.88 1.53 -29.68
C ALA A 799 14.93 1.66 -28.48
N LYS A 800 14.93 0.66 -27.58
CA LYS A 800 14.18 0.72 -26.30
C LYS A 800 14.62 1.92 -25.46
N ARG A 801 15.93 2.19 -25.45
CA ARG A 801 16.53 3.33 -24.74
C ARG A 801 16.09 4.67 -25.32
N VAL A 802 16.09 4.83 -26.64
CA VAL A 802 15.60 6.05 -27.31
C VAL A 802 14.12 6.26 -27.00
N ARG A 803 13.27 5.23 -27.11
CA ARG A 803 11.85 5.33 -26.75
C ARG A 803 11.67 5.84 -25.33
N ARG A 804 12.41 5.28 -24.37
CA ARG A 804 12.35 5.69 -22.96
C ARG A 804 12.75 7.16 -22.75
N ILE A 805 13.79 7.63 -23.43
CA ILE A 805 14.23 9.04 -23.31
C ILE A 805 13.19 10.00 -23.92
N VAL A 806 12.61 9.63 -25.06
CA VAL A 806 11.56 10.43 -25.71
C VAL A 806 10.28 10.45 -24.87
N TYR A 807 9.87 9.29 -24.35
CA TYR A 807 8.71 9.15 -23.47
C TYR A 807 8.88 9.95 -22.16
N GLY A 808 10.02 9.81 -21.48
CA GLY A 808 10.32 10.54 -20.23
C GLY A 808 10.71 12.01 -20.43
N SER A 809 10.33 12.62 -21.55
CA SER A 809 10.49 14.05 -21.78
C SER A 809 9.20 14.77 -21.44
N ALA A 810 9.31 15.98 -20.90
CA ALA A 810 8.17 16.83 -20.55
C ALA A 810 7.13 16.95 -21.69
N GLY A 811 7.58 16.95 -22.94
CA GLY A 811 6.72 16.67 -24.08
C GLY A 811 7.49 16.56 -25.40
N PHE A 812 6.79 16.23 -26.49
CA PHE A 812 7.33 16.31 -27.84
C PHE A 812 6.25 16.51 -28.92
N VAL A 813 6.64 17.06 -30.06
CA VAL A 813 5.82 17.29 -31.27
C VAL A 813 6.28 16.36 -32.40
N GLY A 814 5.33 15.80 -33.15
CA GLY A 814 5.57 14.97 -34.33
C GLY A 814 5.91 13.50 -34.01
N GLY A 815 6.02 12.67 -35.04
CA GLY A 815 6.13 11.22 -34.87
C GLY A 815 4.75 10.59 -34.66
N GLY A 816 4.59 9.85 -33.56
CA GLY A 816 3.31 9.31 -33.10
C GLY A 816 3.23 9.29 -31.57
N PRO A 817 2.06 8.97 -31.01
CA PRO A 817 1.87 8.88 -29.57
C PRO A 817 2.69 7.72 -28.98
N LEU A 818 3.26 7.95 -27.81
CA LEU A 818 3.81 6.91 -26.95
C LEU A 818 2.84 6.73 -25.77
N TRP A 819 1.93 5.77 -25.92
CA TRP A 819 0.85 5.47 -24.97
C TRP A 819 1.38 4.98 -23.61
N LEU A 820 0.69 5.41 -22.56
CA LEU A 820 0.93 5.01 -21.17
C LEU A 820 0.24 3.66 -20.91
N GLN A 821 -1.01 3.53 -21.34
CA GLN A 821 -1.83 2.32 -21.28
C GLN A 821 -2.06 1.79 -22.71
N ASP A 822 -3.30 1.44 -23.06
CA ASP A 822 -3.68 0.96 -24.39
C ASP A 822 -3.82 2.12 -25.39
N GLY A 823 -3.37 1.88 -26.62
CA GLY A 823 -3.57 2.80 -27.74
C GLY A 823 -2.92 2.33 -29.03
N ASP A 824 -3.29 2.98 -30.14
CA ASP A 824 -2.82 2.57 -31.47
C ASP A 824 -1.33 2.89 -31.66
N PRO A 825 -0.48 1.88 -31.92
CA PRO A 825 0.93 2.10 -32.13
C PRO A 825 1.23 2.59 -33.56
N GLY A 826 2.30 3.36 -33.70
CA GLY A 826 2.88 3.77 -34.97
C GLY A 826 2.99 5.28 -35.11
N VAL A 827 3.45 5.71 -36.28
CA VAL A 827 3.43 7.12 -36.66
C VAL A 827 2.01 7.47 -37.10
N ASP A 828 1.40 8.45 -36.44
CA ASP A 828 0.05 8.92 -36.74
C ASP A 828 0.12 10.30 -37.42
N PRO A 829 -0.37 10.46 -38.66
CA PRO A 829 -0.43 11.75 -39.35
C PRO A 829 -1.22 12.83 -38.61
N SER A 830 -2.22 12.46 -37.82
CA SER A 830 -3.07 13.35 -37.04
C SER A 830 -2.46 13.74 -35.70
N PHE A 831 -1.46 13.01 -35.21
CA PHE A 831 -0.77 13.35 -33.96
C PHE A 831 -0.02 14.67 -34.09
N LEU A 832 -0.30 15.58 -33.15
CA LEU A 832 0.34 16.90 -33.07
C LEU A 832 1.47 16.84 -32.04
N PHE A 833 1.15 16.60 -30.78
CA PHE A 833 2.11 16.55 -29.68
C PHE A 833 1.58 15.78 -28.46
N GLN A 834 2.48 15.38 -27.58
CA GLN A 834 2.16 14.88 -26.24
C GLN A 834 2.99 15.57 -25.18
N PHE A 835 2.49 15.62 -23.94
CA PHE A 835 3.20 16.19 -22.80
C PHE A 835 2.66 15.69 -21.46
N ASP A 836 3.46 15.86 -20.41
CA ASP A 836 3.10 15.54 -19.03
C ASP A 836 3.04 16.81 -18.16
N GLU A 837 2.73 16.63 -16.87
CA GLU A 837 2.62 17.69 -15.86
C GLU A 837 3.94 18.45 -15.61
N SER A 838 5.09 17.88 -16.02
CA SER A 838 6.38 18.57 -15.89
C SER A 838 6.56 19.67 -16.94
N LEU A 839 5.78 19.64 -18.04
CA LEU A 839 5.78 20.72 -19.04
C LEU A 839 4.90 21.89 -18.60
N ALA A 840 3.64 21.62 -18.27
CA ALA A 840 2.64 22.63 -17.92
C ALA A 840 1.96 22.26 -16.60
N TYR A 841 1.60 23.27 -15.80
CA TYR A 841 0.86 23.03 -14.55
C TYR A 841 -0.58 22.67 -14.90
N ILE A 842 -0.82 21.38 -15.01
CA ILE A 842 -2.12 20.74 -15.18
C ILE A 842 -2.12 19.47 -14.33
N ASN A 843 -3.29 19.03 -13.90
CA ASN A 843 -3.51 17.78 -13.20
C ASN A 843 -3.95 16.72 -14.22
N LEU A 844 -3.15 15.68 -14.40
CA LEU A 844 -3.42 14.52 -15.25
C LEU A 844 -3.57 13.25 -14.40
N GLY A 845 -3.93 13.36 -13.12
CA GLY A 845 -4.03 12.24 -12.20
C GLY A 845 -2.66 11.73 -11.75
N ASP A 846 -2.53 10.43 -11.48
CA ASP A 846 -1.23 9.85 -11.10
C ASP A 846 -0.30 9.77 -12.31
N SER A 847 0.62 10.74 -12.40
CA SER A 847 1.72 10.76 -13.36
C SER A 847 1.26 10.63 -14.83
N GLY A 848 0.16 11.31 -15.18
CA GLY A 848 -0.50 11.16 -16.47
C GLY A 848 0.17 11.87 -17.65
N VAL A 849 -0.28 11.50 -18.85
CA VAL A 849 0.20 12.02 -20.15
C VAL A 849 -0.98 12.47 -20.99
N MET A 850 -0.87 13.67 -21.56
CA MET A 850 -1.82 14.25 -22.50
C MET A 850 -1.36 13.99 -23.94
N TYR A 851 -2.28 13.55 -24.80
CA TYR A 851 -2.10 13.28 -26.22
C TYR A 851 -2.99 14.21 -27.04
N VAL A 852 -2.39 14.96 -27.98
CA VAL A 852 -3.10 15.95 -28.77
C VAL A 852 -3.03 15.59 -30.24
N PHE A 853 -4.19 15.44 -30.87
CA PHE A 853 -4.39 15.12 -32.28
C PHE A 853 -5.10 16.26 -33.02
N ASP A 854 -5.09 16.21 -34.34
CA ASP A 854 -5.83 17.13 -35.20
C ASP A 854 -7.34 16.88 -35.08
N GLY A 855 -7.96 17.54 -34.09
CA GLY A 855 -9.38 17.46 -33.81
C GLY A 855 -9.77 16.63 -32.58
N ASP A 856 -8.80 16.08 -31.84
CA ASP A 856 -9.06 15.28 -30.64
C ASP A 856 -7.99 15.51 -29.56
N ILE A 857 -8.39 15.37 -28.30
CA ILE A 857 -7.55 15.49 -27.11
C ILE A 857 -7.87 14.32 -26.20
N ASP A 858 -6.84 13.52 -25.91
CA ASP A 858 -6.92 12.36 -25.02
C ASP A 858 -5.89 12.51 -23.90
N TRP A 859 -6.09 11.83 -22.78
CA TRP A 859 -5.13 11.71 -21.71
C TRP A 859 -5.31 10.38 -20.97
N GLN A 860 -4.22 9.90 -20.39
CA GLN A 860 -4.17 8.67 -19.59
C GLN A 860 -3.42 8.96 -18.28
N CYS A 861 -3.82 8.32 -17.19
CA CYS A 861 -3.06 8.26 -15.94
C CYS A 861 -2.71 6.81 -15.61
N HIS A 862 -1.82 6.61 -14.64
CA HIS A 862 -1.46 5.28 -14.16
C HIS A 862 -2.64 4.56 -13.50
#